data_AF-F9Z6E4-F1
#
_entry.id   AF-F9Z6E4-F1
#
_cell.length_a   1.000
_cell.length_b   1.000
_cell.length_c   1.000
_cell.angle_alpha   90.00
_cell.angle_beta   90.00
_cell.angle_gamma   90.00
#
_symmetry.space_group_name_H-M   'P 1'
#
loop_
_entity.id
_entity.type
_entity.pdbx_description
1 polymer ?
#
loop_
_entity_poly.entity_id
_entity_poly.type
_entity_poly.pdbx_seq_one_letter_code
_entity_poly.pdbx_strand_id
1 'polypeptide(L)'
;MKKITYSIVLLWSVLFCSCQKEDTLTTVPEGGVQLNFSGAQANLSAEELSNIVETFHVLIYDETGNFVRHSEYENLKSVSPVKLPIGQYTFAYLSNIKSDLISGIQEDKKLEDITLSLEESEGNVLSAGSIFKGIDTLTVGKDSKSNAALQRLVGRMDIELKGIGNDVTVKSVALTGSPKKIRFNGEAEGESVKLNIPMAKKQDGVYVGQAITFPTTDSVASLEFVLESNEGVKTFDIPLKNKVEANKIHTIHATSNLTGGIWNITFDMETTPWGATISEDVTANEMLLLDTVHLHLTFADQMNVGSIRNIHLSIKNKKTDQTVYFHSPRCSSDKDTLLITQSFFGREKLSDGEYTITDFVCLDSLGTTLYDIRMCNPQTLVIDENGTACLHLPALPTVSETDRQAMFDLRDALPADNDYALQWKRAGQKISLWEGVTLNEEGRVVGIGYDELKYLGNYATKAIAGTMSDTTTPDEELGVSWSLPESFKQLTALKIFNFDDNPLTEIPVFLKDMTTLEQLSISCTAENTLPVFPANLRYLVVYSNTTVFPAHIADLTQLEYIGLAGFNKKGITIETDFTKLSNLRVLELEAEMNINNNTFPASLWNCSQLNELTLIGFNNLQLPSSLHLSSLKELRICNTDLQPSQIEPIKSLSLTTLSISSPTFSKNGFPDWIGTMTTITDLSLENCGLTTVPASLDGLINLTSLNLWGNPDLNGKLPEKLLEKYNNNSLRVDIESDSDFVPDGILLKITPGYISTFSAAGDTCRLTVESNTDWVVEISEGDSEYIHFSRTTGNGNATVILTVDANQGIEEYNNSRYFNFSFIAGSHRRDFYVYQPYEQVILKPVWWNQLGERYLGEYSAIKYRLIIEITGRTEFNTTEEIIEAAKTLKNYLAENPVYDENGQLITVPYAG
;
A
#
# COMPACT_ATOMS: atom_id res chain seq x y z
N MET A 1 -19.63 -26.95 -68.47
CA MET A 1 -19.69 -25.82 -67.52
C MET A 1 -18.53 -25.96 -66.54
N LYS A 2 -18.04 -24.83 -66.04
CA LYS A 2 -16.65 -24.54 -65.68
C LYS A 2 -16.16 -25.32 -64.45
N LYS A 3 -14.92 -25.83 -64.52
CA LYS A 3 -14.11 -26.29 -63.38
C LYS A 3 -14.02 -25.16 -62.34
N ILE A 4 -14.42 -25.44 -61.11
CA ILE A 4 -14.07 -24.61 -59.96
C ILE A 4 -12.65 -25.03 -59.55
N THR A 5 -11.68 -24.15 -59.79
CA THR A 5 -10.30 -24.31 -59.33
C THR A 5 -10.11 -23.26 -58.24
N TYR A 6 -10.00 -23.68 -56.99
CA TYR A 6 -9.62 -22.78 -55.90
C TYR A 6 -8.10 -22.76 -55.80
N SER A 7 -7.49 -21.64 -56.18
CA SER A 7 -6.07 -21.35 -55.97
C SER A 7 -5.96 -20.27 -54.90
N ILE A 8 -5.32 -20.56 -53.76
CA ILE A 8 -4.87 -19.59 -52.77
C ILE A 8 -3.46 -19.14 -53.18
N VAL A 9 -3.16 -17.84 -53.10
CA VAL A 9 -1.84 -17.25 -53.38
C VAL A 9 -1.49 -16.27 -52.24
N LEU A 10 -0.32 -16.37 -51.60
CA LEU A 10 0.08 -15.75 -50.32
C LEU A 10 1.43 -15.02 -50.44
N LEU A 11 1.53 -13.78 -50.90
CA LEU A 11 1.73 -12.59 -50.05
C LEU A 11 1.63 -11.34 -50.95
N TRP A 12 1.27 -10.23 -50.30
CA TRP A 12 0.97 -8.90 -50.86
C TRP A 12 -0.10 -8.89 -51.95
N SER A 13 -1.36 -8.69 -51.50
CA SER A 13 -2.62 -8.71 -52.26
C SER A 13 -3.10 -10.10 -52.69
N VAL A 14 -3.70 -10.87 -51.76
CA VAL A 14 -4.29 -12.17 -52.10
C VAL A 14 -5.54 -11.95 -52.93
N LEU A 15 -5.64 -12.43 -54.17
CA LEU A 15 -6.91 -12.60 -54.89
C LEU A 15 -7.61 -13.85 -54.34
N PHE A 16 -8.85 -13.76 -53.90
CA PHE A 16 -9.73 -14.91 -53.94
C PHE A 16 -10.44 -14.83 -55.28
N CYS A 17 -11.13 -15.91 -55.64
CA CYS A 17 -12.18 -15.85 -56.64
C CYS A 17 -13.39 -16.60 -56.06
N SER A 18 -14.54 -15.95 -55.95
CA SER A 18 -15.82 -16.65 -56.05
C SER A 18 -16.14 -16.76 -57.53
N CYS A 19 -16.93 -17.74 -57.89
CA CYS A 19 -17.78 -17.58 -59.05
C CYS A 19 -19.20 -18.02 -58.69
N GLN A 20 -20.13 -17.11 -58.91
CA GLN A 20 -21.54 -17.44 -59.07
C GLN A 20 -21.75 -18.21 -60.38
N LYS A 21 -22.34 -19.40 -60.31
CA LYS A 21 -23.73 -19.60 -60.76
C LYS A 21 -24.28 -20.97 -60.36
N GLU A 22 -25.57 -20.95 -60.07
CA GLU A 22 -26.46 -22.02 -59.62
C GLU A 22 -26.22 -23.36 -60.31
N ASP A 23 -25.96 -24.40 -59.51
CA ASP A 23 -26.68 -25.67 -59.59
C ASP A 23 -26.45 -26.45 -58.28
N THR A 24 -27.54 -27.02 -57.76
CA THR A 24 -27.60 -27.82 -56.54
C THR A 24 -26.60 -28.99 -56.58
N LEU A 25 -25.52 -28.90 -55.81
CA LEU A 25 -24.63 -30.03 -55.53
C LEU A 25 -24.75 -30.39 -54.05
N THR A 26 -25.41 -31.51 -53.78
CA THR A 26 -25.52 -32.17 -52.47
C THR A 26 -24.22 -32.87 -52.04
N THR A 27 -23.10 -32.65 -52.74
CA THR A 27 -21.78 -33.25 -52.45
C THR A 27 -20.65 -32.28 -52.80
N VAL A 28 -19.72 -32.07 -51.85
CA VAL A 28 -18.49 -31.27 -52.01
C VAL A 28 -17.56 -31.92 -53.06
N PRO A 29 -17.00 -31.19 -54.05
CA PRO A 29 -16.09 -31.76 -55.05
C PRO A 29 -14.82 -32.34 -54.44
N GLU A 30 -14.30 -33.45 -55.01
CA GLU A 30 -13.15 -34.20 -54.48
C GLU A 30 -11.77 -33.49 -54.60
N GLY A 31 -11.65 -32.33 -55.26
CA GLY A 31 -10.40 -31.59 -55.39
C GLY A 31 -10.21 -30.54 -54.29
N GLY A 32 -9.16 -30.64 -53.47
CA GLY A 32 -8.84 -29.63 -52.45
C GLY A 32 -8.32 -28.31 -53.04
N VAL A 33 -8.31 -27.25 -52.21
CA VAL A 33 -7.79 -25.89 -52.48
C VAL A 33 -6.25 -25.74 -52.41
N GLN A 34 -5.53 -25.47 -53.50
CA GLN A 34 -4.05 -25.35 -53.48
C GLN A 34 -3.55 -24.00 -52.90
N LEU A 35 -2.53 -24.02 -52.03
CA LEU A 35 -1.89 -22.87 -51.38
C LEU A 35 -0.59 -22.47 -52.14
N ASN A 36 -0.46 -21.22 -52.61
CA ASN A 36 0.74 -20.67 -53.26
C ASN A 36 1.28 -19.50 -52.42
N PHE A 37 2.57 -19.13 -52.50
CA PHE A 37 3.19 -18.08 -51.66
C PHE A 37 4.09 -17.10 -52.47
N SER A 38 4.23 -15.81 -52.08
CA SER A 38 5.07 -14.74 -52.72
C SER A 38 5.35 -13.52 -51.82
N GLY A 39 6.59 -13.16 -51.45
CA GLY A 39 6.89 -12.04 -50.51
C GLY A 39 7.05 -10.64 -51.12
N ALA A 40 6.76 -9.56 -50.35
CA ALA A 40 7.06 -8.19 -50.80
C ALA A 40 7.64 -7.22 -49.75
N GLN A 41 7.89 -7.67 -48.51
CA GLN A 41 8.49 -6.81 -47.45
C GLN A 41 9.92 -7.19 -47.05
N ALA A 42 10.46 -8.24 -47.65
CA ALA A 42 11.86 -8.49 -47.80
C ALA A 42 12.07 -8.73 -49.30
N ASN A 43 13.22 -8.37 -49.87
CA ASN A 43 13.56 -8.65 -51.27
C ASN A 43 13.70 -10.17 -51.58
N LEU A 44 12.81 -11.02 -51.05
CA LEU A 44 12.87 -12.47 -51.06
C LEU A 44 11.71 -13.02 -51.92
N SER A 45 12.08 -13.72 -52.98
CA SER A 45 11.21 -14.54 -53.82
C SER A 45 10.55 -15.68 -53.04
N ALA A 46 9.50 -16.28 -53.60
CA ALA A 46 8.85 -17.47 -53.04
C ALA A 46 9.84 -18.63 -52.81
N GLU A 47 10.88 -18.71 -53.64
CA GLU A 47 11.95 -19.70 -53.52
C GLU A 47 12.85 -19.40 -52.32
N GLU A 48 13.23 -18.14 -52.11
CA GLU A 48 14.02 -17.72 -50.95
C GLU A 48 13.24 -17.83 -49.63
N LEU A 49 11.95 -17.51 -49.62
CA LEU A 49 11.07 -17.72 -48.45
C LEU A 49 10.91 -19.21 -48.11
N SER A 50 10.81 -20.06 -49.12
CA SER A 50 10.73 -21.51 -48.91
C SER A 50 12.05 -22.11 -48.41
N ASN A 51 13.18 -21.42 -48.63
CA ASN A 51 14.48 -21.82 -48.09
C ASN A 51 14.68 -21.35 -46.64
N ILE A 52 13.81 -20.46 -46.13
CA ILE A 52 13.86 -19.93 -44.76
C ILE A 52 12.81 -20.62 -43.87
N VAL A 53 11.73 -21.17 -44.46
CA VAL A 53 10.67 -21.87 -43.75
C VAL A 53 10.86 -23.39 -43.86
N GLU A 54 11.46 -23.97 -42.83
CA GLU A 54 11.76 -25.38 -42.59
C GLU A 54 10.67 -26.13 -41.80
N THR A 55 9.75 -25.41 -41.13
CA THR A 55 8.47 -25.98 -40.65
C THR A 55 7.35 -24.96 -40.77
N PHE A 56 6.14 -25.38 -41.12
CA PHE A 56 4.98 -24.49 -41.24
C PHE A 56 3.71 -25.14 -40.68
N HIS A 57 3.10 -24.47 -39.69
CA HIS A 57 1.89 -24.90 -39.02
C HIS A 57 0.74 -23.99 -39.45
N VAL A 58 -0.37 -24.60 -39.86
CA VAL A 58 -1.64 -23.92 -40.15
C VAL A 58 -2.68 -24.41 -39.16
N LEU A 59 -3.24 -23.48 -38.40
CA LEU A 59 -4.28 -23.69 -37.41
C LEU A 59 -5.56 -23.01 -37.92
N ILE A 60 -6.67 -23.73 -37.90
CA ILE A 60 -7.95 -23.26 -38.44
C ILE A 60 -8.96 -23.25 -37.30
N TYR A 61 -9.65 -22.13 -37.15
CA TYR A 61 -10.73 -21.91 -36.19
C TYR A 61 -12.00 -21.54 -36.93
N ASP A 62 -13.16 -21.96 -36.43
CA ASP A 62 -14.47 -21.58 -36.99
C ASP A 62 -14.87 -20.14 -36.59
N GLU A 63 -16.02 -19.69 -37.07
CA GLU A 63 -16.54 -18.34 -36.80
C GLU A 63 -16.87 -18.09 -35.32
N THR A 64 -17.01 -19.14 -34.51
CA THR A 64 -17.23 -19.07 -33.07
C THR A 64 -15.93 -19.10 -32.26
N GLY A 65 -14.80 -19.30 -32.95
CA GLY A 65 -13.46 -19.36 -32.35
C GLY A 65 -13.06 -20.74 -31.85
N ASN A 66 -13.80 -21.80 -32.20
CA ASN A 66 -13.45 -23.17 -31.84
C ASN A 66 -12.40 -23.75 -32.79
N PHE A 67 -11.48 -24.56 -32.25
CA PHE A 67 -10.44 -25.20 -33.04
C PHE A 67 -11.04 -26.23 -34.01
N VAL A 68 -10.68 -26.12 -35.29
CA VAL A 68 -11.18 -26.99 -36.36
C VAL A 68 -10.11 -27.97 -36.82
N ARG A 69 -8.88 -27.48 -37.07
CA ARG A 69 -7.81 -28.30 -37.66
C ARG A 69 -6.43 -27.70 -37.44
N HIS A 70 -5.45 -28.56 -37.17
CA HIS A 70 -4.03 -28.27 -37.29
C HIS A 70 -3.44 -29.06 -38.47
N SER A 71 -2.58 -28.44 -39.25
CA SER A 71 -1.79 -29.10 -40.30
C SER A 71 -0.35 -28.62 -40.23
N GLU A 72 0.59 -29.56 -40.23
CA GLU A 72 2.02 -29.32 -40.22
C GLU A 72 2.62 -29.69 -41.57
N TYR A 73 3.55 -28.86 -42.05
CA TYR A 73 4.18 -28.94 -43.35
C TYR A 73 5.69 -28.76 -43.21
N GLU A 74 6.46 -29.51 -44.00
CA GLU A 74 7.94 -29.47 -44.00
C GLU A 74 8.48 -28.13 -44.51
N ASN A 75 7.71 -27.40 -45.31
CA ASN A 75 8.05 -26.06 -45.81
C ASN A 75 6.85 -25.48 -46.54
N LEU A 76 6.95 -24.21 -46.96
CA LEU A 76 5.90 -23.53 -47.73
C LEU A 76 5.55 -24.22 -49.05
N LYS A 77 6.50 -24.91 -49.72
CA LYS A 77 6.24 -25.62 -50.99
C LYS A 77 5.42 -26.91 -50.78
N SER A 78 5.51 -27.51 -49.59
CA SER A 78 4.80 -28.74 -49.23
C SER A 78 3.35 -28.52 -48.78
N VAL A 79 2.93 -27.26 -48.64
CA VAL A 79 1.61 -26.92 -48.11
C VAL A 79 0.51 -27.43 -49.03
N SER A 80 -0.22 -28.40 -48.50
CA SER A 80 -1.24 -29.13 -49.25
C SER A 80 -2.63 -28.50 -49.11
N PRO A 81 -3.51 -28.76 -50.09
CA PRO A 81 -4.87 -28.30 -50.02
C PRO A 81 -5.74 -28.72 -48.83
N VAL A 82 -6.53 -27.78 -48.29
CA VAL A 82 -7.53 -28.06 -47.22
C VAL A 82 -8.95 -27.93 -47.76
N LYS A 83 -9.84 -28.87 -47.40
CA LYS A 83 -11.28 -28.84 -47.70
C LYS A 83 -12.04 -28.40 -46.45
N LEU A 84 -12.88 -27.38 -46.58
CA LEU A 84 -13.74 -26.87 -45.52
C LEU A 84 -15.18 -26.66 -46.02
N PRO A 85 -16.20 -26.82 -45.16
CA PRO A 85 -17.57 -26.37 -45.43
C PRO A 85 -17.66 -24.87 -45.76
N ILE A 86 -18.79 -24.45 -46.35
CA ILE A 86 -19.11 -23.02 -46.53
C ILE A 86 -19.28 -22.39 -45.14
N GLY A 87 -18.52 -21.34 -44.84
CA GLY A 87 -18.51 -20.69 -43.53
C GLY A 87 -17.37 -19.69 -43.39
N GLN A 88 -17.33 -18.95 -42.27
CA GLN A 88 -16.22 -18.07 -41.93
C GLN A 88 -15.23 -18.78 -41.00
N TYR A 89 -13.94 -18.58 -41.25
CA TYR A 89 -12.85 -19.26 -40.53
C TYR A 89 -11.69 -18.30 -40.28
N THR A 90 -11.01 -18.47 -39.15
CA THR A 90 -9.74 -17.81 -38.84
C THR A 90 -8.59 -18.78 -39.04
N PHE A 91 -7.60 -18.36 -39.81
CA PHE A 91 -6.36 -19.09 -40.07
C PHE A 91 -5.22 -18.42 -39.29
N ALA A 92 -4.61 -19.19 -38.41
CA ALA A 92 -3.40 -18.80 -37.71
C ALA A 92 -2.20 -19.59 -38.24
N TYR A 93 -1.09 -18.89 -38.45
CA TYR A 93 0.12 -19.44 -39.06
C TYR A 93 1.27 -19.36 -38.07
N LEU A 94 2.08 -20.41 -37.98
CA LEU A 94 3.36 -20.43 -37.28
C LEU A 94 4.41 -21.06 -38.18
N SER A 95 5.63 -20.55 -38.19
CA SER A 95 6.72 -21.16 -38.95
C SER A 95 7.97 -21.35 -38.12
N ASN A 96 8.78 -22.36 -38.48
CA ASN A 96 10.09 -22.68 -37.92
C ASN A 96 10.11 -22.84 -36.40
N ILE A 97 9.02 -23.40 -35.90
CA ILE A 97 8.87 -23.87 -34.54
C ILE A 97 8.47 -25.34 -34.64
N LYS A 98 9.03 -26.21 -33.80
CA LYS A 98 8.66 -27.64 -33.80
C LYS A 98 7.33 -27.82 -33.08
N SER A 99 6.55 -28.83 -33.47
CA SER A 99 5.22 -29.10 -32.90
C SER A 99 5.23 -29.31 -31.37
N ASP A 100 6.30 -29.87 -30.81
CA ASP A 100 6.48 -30.10 -29.35
C ASP A 100 6.72 -28.81 -28.56
N LEU A 101 7.13 -27.73 -29.23
CA LEU A 101 7.31 -26.40 -28.64
C LEU A 101 6.03 -25.55 -28.66
N ILE A 102 4.95 -26.05 -29.27
CA ILE A 102 3.64 -25.41 -29.30
C ILE A 102 2.71 -26.15 -28.35
N SER A 103 2.07 -25.43 -27.44
CA SER A 103 1.04 -26.00 -26.56
C SER A 103 -0.28 -25.25 -26.67
N GLY A 104 -1.39 -25.89 -26.28
CA GLY A 104 -2.73 -25.31 -26.40
C GLY A 104 -3.47 -25.63 -27.71
N ILE A 105 -2.96 -26.54 -28.55
CA ILE A 105 -3.68 -27.02 -29.74
C ILE A 105 -4.60 -28.20 -29.35
N GLN A 106 -5.83 -27.90 -28.94
CA GLN A 106 -6.85 -28.88 -28.53
C GLN A 106 -8.27 -28.41 -28.91
N GLU A 107 -9.25 -29.32 -29.01
CA GLU A 107 -10.63 -29.01 -29.46
C GLU A 107 -11.35 -27.97 -28.57
N ASP A 108 -11.01 -27.89 -27.29
CA ASP A 108 -11.61 -26.99 -26.28
C ASP A 108 -10.82 -25.68 -26.07
N LYS A 109 -9.70 -25.49 -26.79
CA LYS A 109 -8.80 -24.36 -26.63
C LYS A 109 -8.93 -23.34 -27.76
N LYS A 110 -8.86 -22.06 -27.40
CA LYS A 110 -8.93 -20.93 -28.34
C LYS A 110 -7.55 -20.53 -28.84
N LEU A 111 -7.50 -19.70 -29.86
CA LEU A 111 -6.24 -19.17 -30.41
C LEU A 111 -5.39 -18.43 -29.35
N GLU A 112 -6.02 -17.79 -28.37
CA GLU A 112 -5.35 -17.09 -27.25
C GLU A 112 -4.74 -18.02 -26.19
N ASP A 113 -5.15 -19.29 -26.18
CA ASP A 113 -4.61 -20.31 -25.28
C ASP A 113 -3.32 -20.96 -25.83
N ILE A 114 -2.96 -20.64 -27.07
CA ILE A 114 -1.74 -21.18 -27.68
C ILE A 114 -0.53 -20.48 -27.10
N THR A 115 0.43 -21.27 -26.62
CA THR A 115 1.72 -20.80 -26.12
C THR A 115 2.88 -21.46 -26.85
N LEU A 116 3.98 -20.72 -26.96
CA LEU A 116 5.19 -21.08 -27.70
C LEU A 116 6.39 -21.02 -26.75
N SER A 117 7.24 -22.04 -26.78
CA SER A 117 8.47 -22.10 -25.99
C SER A 117 9.72 -22.09 -26.89
N LEU A 118 10.83 -21.51 -26.40
CA LEU A 118 12.14 -21.54 -27.06
C LEU A 118 13.06 -22.65 -26.55
N GLU A 119 12.66 -23.39 -25.52
CA GLU A 119 13.53 -24.38 -24.84
C GLU A 119 13.41 -25.75 -25.53
N GLU A 120 14.37 -26.09 -26.40
CA GLU A 120 14.56 -27.46 -26.89
C GLU A 120 15.27 -28.31 -25.82
N SER A 121 14.85 -29.57 -25.63
CA SER A 121 15.37 -30.48 -24.60
C SER A 121 16.87 -30.82 -24.70
N GLU A 122 17.56 -30.41 -25.76
CA GLU A 122 18.95 -30.79 -26.07
C GLU A 122 19.91 -29.59 -26.26
N GLY A 123 19.47 -28.35 -26.02
CA GLY A 123 20.36 -27.17 -26.11
C GLY A 123 20.84 -26.81 -27.52
N ASN A 124 20.15 -27.28 -28.57
CA ASN A 124 20.44 -26.89 -29.95
C ASN A 124 19.99 -25.45 -30.21
N VAL A 125 20.80 -24.71 -30.98
CA VAL A 125 20.53 -23.33 -31.39
C VAL A 125 19.52 -23.35 -32.53
N LEU A 126 18.29 -22.87 -32.28
CA LEU A 126 17.35 -22.51 -33.35
C LEU A 126 18.04 -21.50 -34.29
N SER A 127 17.92 -21.67 -35.62
CA SER A 127 18.53 -20.73 -36.56
C SER A 127 17.81 -19.37 -36.52
N ALA A 128 18.56 -18.27 -36.43
CA ALA A 128 18.02 -16.93 -36.24
C ALA A 128 17.15 -16.43 -37.40
N GLY A 129 16.00 -15.81 -37.08
CA GLY A 129 15.15 -15.08 -38.02
C GLY A 129 13.92 -15.81 -38.57
N SER A 130 13.63 -17.00 -38.04
CA SER A 130 12.76 -17.98 -38.67
C SER A 130 11.37 -18.12 -38.02
N ILE A 131 11.16 -17.72 -36.76
CA ILE A 131 9.85 -17.85 -36.11
C ILE A 131 8.94 -16.67 -36.47
N PHE A 132 7.94 -16.95 -37.31
CA PHE A 132 6.91 -16.00 -37.70
C PHE A 132 5.53 -16.46 -37.22
N LYS A 133 4.67 -15.49 -36.93
CA LYS A 133 3.23 -15.70 -36.75
C LYS A 133 2.40 -14.85 -37.71
N GLY A 134 1.19 -15.27 -38.01
CA GLY A 134 0.20 -14.41 -38.70
C GLY A 134 -1.22 -14.87 -38.43
N ILE A 135 -2.19 -13.98 -38.61
CA ILE A 135 -3.62 -14.28 -38.53
C ILE A 135 -4.31 -13.76 -39.80
N ASP A 136 -5.29 -14.50 -40.28
CA ASP A 136 -6.18 -14.09 -41.35
C ASP A 136 -7.58 -14.65 -41.16
N THR A 137 -8.61 -13.95 -41.65
CA THR A 137 -10.02 -14.38 -41.49
C THR A 137 -10.71 -14.40 -42.84
N LEU A 138 -11.25 -15.58 -43.19
CA LEU A 138 -11.70 -15.91 -44.54
C LEU A 138 -13.10 -16.51 -44.54
N THR A 139 -13.93 -16.15 -45.53
CA THR A 139 -15.23 -16.79 -45.77
C THR A 139 -15.14 -17.76 -46.95
N VAL A 140 -15.17 -19.06 -46.65
CA VAL A 140 -15.24 -20.13 -47.64
C VAL A 140 -16.57 -20.01 -48.40
N GLY A 141 -16.49 -19.84 -49.73
CA GLY A 141 -17.65 -19.61 -50.61
C GLY A 141 -17.81 -18.16 -51.10
N LYS A 142 -17.01 -17.19 -50.62
CA LYS A 142 -16.98 -15.81 -51.12
C LYS A 142 -15.64 -15.45 -51.77
N ASP A 143 -15.71 -14.47 -52.68
CA ASP A 143 -14.55 -13.86 -53.31
C ASP A 143 -13.97 -12.81 -52.37
N SER A 144 -13.03 -13.23 -51.53
CA SER A 144 -12.35 -12.35 -50.58
C SER A 144 -10.97 -11.93 -51.10
N LYS A 145 -10.22 -11.13 -50.35
CA LYS A 145 -8.78 -10.94 -50.55
C LYS A 145 -8.16 -10.96 -49.15
N SER A 146 -7.27 -11.91 -48.90
CA SER A 146 -6.52 -12.05 -47.66
C SER A 146 -5.40 -11.02 -47.63
N ASN A 147 -5.07 -10.54 -46.44
CA ASN A 147 -3.88 -9.74 -46.23
C ASN A 147 -3.19 -10.13 -44.93
N ALA A 148 -2.83 -11.40 -44.80
CA ALA A 148 -2.11 -11.92 -43.66
C ALA A 148 -0.70 -11.31 -43.58
N ALA A 149 -0.44 -10.49 -42.56
CA ALA A 149 0.91 -10.01 -42.26
C ALA A 149 1.62 -11.02 -41.35
N LEU A 150 2.77 -11.55 -41.79
CA LEU A 150 3.64 -12.34 -40.92
C LEU A 150 4.49 -11.40 -40.05
N GLN A 151 4.42 -11.58 -38.74
CA GLN A 151 5.20 -10.87 -37.74
C GLN A 151 6.22 -11.83 -37.12
N ARG A 152 7.47 -11.40 -36.97
CA ARG A 152 8.47 -12.16 -36.21
C ARG A 152 8.20 -12.07 -34.73
N LEU A 153 8.31 -13.19 -34.03
CA LEU A 153 8.04 -13.28 -32.59
C LEU A 153 9.28 -13.15 -31.70
N VAL A 154 10.47 -13.25 -32.28
CA VAL A 154 11.73 -13.29 -31.54
C VAL A 154 12.62 -12.09 -31.89
N GLY A 155 13.47 -11.70 -30.94
CA GLY A 155 14.61 -10.83 -31.16
C GLY A 155 15.90 -11.63 -31.32
N ARG A 156 16.92 -11.01 -31.93
CA ARG A 156 18.28 -11.57 -31.97
C ARG A 156 19.21 -10.65 -31.17
N MET A 157 20.15 -11.27 -30.46
CA MET A 157 21.18 -10.56 -29.71
C MET A 157 22.56 -11.08 -30.10
N ASP A 158 23.39 -10.17 -30.60
CA ASP A 158 24.79 -10.42 -30.92
C ASP A 158 25.65 -9.70 -29.88
N ILE A 159 26.62 -10.38 -29.27
CA ILE A 159 27.50 -9.80 -28.24
C ILE A 159 28.94 -9.91 -28.70
N GLU A 160 29.67 -8.80 -28.66
CA GLU A 160 31.13 -8.75 -28.81
C GLU A 160 31.74 -8.26 -27.50
N LEU A 161 32.58 -9.08 -26.85
CA LEU A 161 33.28 -8.73 -25.61
C LEU A 161 34.79 -8.62 -25.88
N LYS A 162 35.33 -7.40 -25.72
CA LYS A 162 36.73 -7.02 -25.97
C LYS A 162 37.42 -6.66 -24.64
N GLY A 163 38.76 -6.51 -24.65
CA GLY A 163 39.52 -6.07 -23.48
C GLY A 163 39.70 -7.12 -22.37
N ILE A 164 39.46 -8.39 -22.68
CA ILE A 164 39.69 -9.51 -21.76
C ILE A 164 41.19 -9.84 -21.75
N GLY A 165 41.83 -9.69 -20.59
CA GLY A 165 43.24 -10.04 -20.41
C GLY A 165 43.53 -11.53 -20.70
N ASN A 166 44.77 -11.86 -21.06
CA ASN A 166 45.14 -13.24 -21.39
C ASN A 166 44.92 -14.25 -20.25
N ASP A 167 44.95 -13.78 -19.01
CA ASP A 167 44.78 -14.60 -17.79
C ASP A 167 43.32 -14.65 -17.31
N VAL A 168 42.38 -14.16 -18.12
CA VAL A 168 40.95 -14.10 -17.81
C VAL A 168 40.15 -14.99 -18.76
N THR A 169 39.25 -15.79 -18.18
CA THR A 169 38.33 -16.66 -18.93
C THR A 169 36.89 -16.22 -18.74
N VAL A 170 36.14 -16.11 -19.84
CA VAL A 170 34.68 -15.88 -19.79
C VAL A 170 34.01 -17.22 -19.48
N LYS A 171 33.39 -17.35 -18.31
CA LYS A 171 32.68 -18.56 -17.87
C LYS A 171 31.28 -18.62 -18.46
N SER A 172 30.53 -17.54 -18.38
CA SER A 172 29.19 -17.42 -18.96
C SER A 172 28.84 -15.98 -19.24
N VAL A 173 28.00 -15.78 -20.26
CA VAL A 173 27.27 -14.54 -20.48
C VAL A 173 25.80 -14.93 -20.57
N ALA A 174 24.91 -14.22 -19.89
CA ALA A 174 23.50 -14.56 -19.87
C ALA A 174 22.60 -13.32 -19.88
N LEU A 175 21.45 -13.42 -20.57
CA LEU A 175 20.37 -12.44 -20.49
C LEU A 175 19.38 -12.84 -19.41
N THR A 176 19.03 -11.91 -18.53
CA THR A 176 17.93 -12.05 -17.57
C THR A 176 16.69 -11.29 -18.09
N GLY A 177 15.51 -11.66 -17.63
CA GLY A 177 14.27 -10.91 -17.93
C GLY A 177 13.56 -11.31 -19.24
N SER A 178 14.03 -12.33 -19.97
CA SER A 178 13.28 -12.88 -21.11
C SER A 178 12.30 -13.96 -20.63
N PRO A 179 11.05 -13.98 -21.10
CA PRO A 179 10.05 -14.95 -20.62
C PRO A 179 10.34 -16.36 -21.13
N LYS A 180 9.96 -17.38 -20.35
CA LYS A 180 10.10 -18.79 -20.73
C LYS A 180 9.22 -19.18 -21.93
N LYS A 181 8.02 -18.60 -22.00
CA LYS A 181 7.02 -18.83 -23.03
C LYS A 181 6.34 -17.51 -23.40
N ILE A 182 5.80 -17.47 -24.61
CA ILE A 182 4.87 -16.41 -25.01
C ILE A 182 3.58 -17.01 -25.53
N ARG A 183 2.48 -16.29 -25.34
CA ARG A 183 1.19 -16.56 -25.99
C ARG A 183 1.26 -16.20 -27.47
N PHE A 184 0.33 -16.75 -28.26
CA PHE A 184 0.22 -16.45 -29.69
C PHE A 184 0.09 -14.95 -29.97
N ASN A 185 -0.57 -14.19 -29.08
CA ASN A 185 -0.69 -12.73 -29.18
C ASN A 185 0.63 -11.98 -28.89
N GLY A 186 1.63 -12.62 -28.28
CA GLY A 186 2.95 -12.06 -27.93
C GLY A 186 3.11 -11.73 -26.45
N GLU A 187 2.10 -11.99 -25.60
CA GLU A 187 2.18 -11.79 -24.15
C GLU A 187 3.09 -12.84 -23.50
N ALA A 188 3.87 -12.43 -22.50
CA ALA A 188 4.70 -13.36 -21.72
C ALA A 188 3.84 -14.30 -20.86
N GLU A 189 4.31 -15.53 -20.71
CA GLU A 189 3.72 -16.52 -19.80
C GLU A 189 4.81 -17.23 -18.99
N GLY A 190 4.63 -17.24 -17.67
CA GLY A 190 5.59 -17.80 -16.70
C GLY A 190 6.67 -16.80 -16.27
N GLU A 191 7.55 -17.24 -15.37
CA GLU A 191 8.65 -16.43 -14.86
C GLU A 191 9.72 -16.19 -15.93
N SER A 192 10.40 -15.04 -15.84
CA SER A 192 11.57 -14.74 -16.64
C SER A 192 12.68 -15.75 -16.36
N VAL A 193 13.35 -16.19 -17.42
CA VAL A 193 14.45 -17.15 -17.34
C VAL A 193 15.78 -16.48 -17.64
N LYS A 194 16.84 -17.11 -17.14
CA LYS A 194 18.21 -16.75 -17.47
C LYS A 194 18.64 -17.50 -18.73
N LEU A 195 18.79 -16.78 -19.83
CA LEU A 195 19.21 -17.33 -21.11
C LEU A 195 20.73 -17.26 -21.24
N ASN A 196 21.39 -18.41 -21.21
CA ASN A 196 22.84 -18.47 -21.45
C ASN A 196 23.16 -18.22 -22.93
N ILE A 197 24.13 -17.37 -23.17
CA ILE A 197 24.60 -16.95 -24.49
C ILE A 197 25.95 -17.63 -24.74
N PRO A 198 26.02 -18.59 -25.68
CA PRO A 198 27.27 -19.25 -25.99
C PRO A 198 28.30 -18.25 -26.52
N MET A 199 29.46 -18.17 -25.86
CA MET A 199 30.55 -17.27 -26.24
C MET A 199 31.71 -18.07 -26.85
N ALA A 200 32.23 -17.62 -28.00
CA ALA A 200 33.39 -18.18 -28.68
C ALA A 200 34.52 -17.14 -28.76
N LYS A 201 35.74 -17.55 -28.40
CA LYS A 201 36.93 -16.69 -28.50
C LYS A 201 37.46 -16.66 -29.93
N LYS A 202 37.52 -15.48 -30.55
CA LYS A 202 38.15 -15.25 -31.85
C LYS A 202 39.68 -15.14 -31.72
N GLN A 203 40.38 -15.27 -32.86
CA GLN A 203 41.86 -15.28 -32.92
C GLN A 203 42.51 -13.97 -32.45
N ASP A 204 41.77 -12.86 -32.41
CA ASP A 204 42.18 -11.54 -31.94
C ASP A 204 41.93 -11.31 -30.43
N GLY A 205 41.47 -12.34 -29.70
CA GLY A 205 41.20 -12.26 -28.26
C GLY A 205 39.80 -11.73 -27.90
N VAL A 206 38.98 -11.39 -28.90
CA VAL A 206 37.59 -10.96 -28.72
C VAL A 206 36.69 -12.16 -28.52
N TYR A 207 35.80 -12.12 -27.53
CA TYR A 207 34.74 -13.12 -27.39
C TYR A 207 33.50 -12.67 -28.15
N VAL A 208 32.88 -13.55 -28.91
CA VAL A 208 31.59 -13.27 -29.57
C VAL A 208 30.55 -14.30 -29.19
N GLY A 209 29.31 -13.86 -28.99
CA GLY A 209 28.18 -14.75 -28.75
C GLY A 209 26.95 -14.29 -29.49
N GLN A 210 26.05 -15.25 -29.74
CA GLN A 210 24.79 -14.99 -30.42
C GLN A 210 23.68 -15.77 -29.71
N ALA A 211 22.55 -15.12 -29.48
CA ALA A 211 21.37 -15.73 -28.90
C ALA A 211 20.08 -15.21 -29.56
N ILE A 212 19.06 -16.07 -29.57
CA ILE A 212 17.70 -15.73 -29.95
C ILE A 212 16.86 -15.81 -28.69
N THR A 213 16.00 -14.82 -28.49
CA THR A 213 15.25 -14.69 -27.25
C THR A 213 13.88 -14.11 -27.52
N PHE A 214 12.92 -14.42 -26.64
CA PHE A 214 11.64 -13.71 -26.65
C PHE A 214 11.84 -12.28 -26.13
N PRO A 215 11.01 -11.33 -26.58
CA PRO A 215 11.09 -9.94 -26.13
C PRO A 215 10.95 -9.84 -24.61
N THR A 216 11.72 -8.95 -23.99
CA THR A 216 11.67 -8.71 -22.53
C THR A 216 10.47 -7.85 -22.17
N THR A 217 9.80 -8.11 -21.04
CA THR A 217 8.43 -7.63 -20.75
C THR A 217 8.30 -6.65 -19.57
N ASP A 218 9.19 -5.64 -19.47
CA ASP A 218 9.15 -4.50 -18.51
C ASP A 218 9.84 -4.65 -17.15
N SER A 219 10.11 -5.85 -16.64
CA SER A 219 10.90 -6.02 -15.41
C SER A 219 12.40 -6.06 -15.74
N VAL A 220 13.11 -4.95 -15.47
CA VAL A 220 14.57 -4.74 -15.52
C VAL A 220 15.37 -5.94 -16.07
N ALA A 221 15.47 -6.05 -17.40
CA ALA A 221 16.33 -7.05 -18.04
C ALA A 221 17.79 -6.65 -17.87
N SER A 222 18.67 -7.63 -17.64
CA SER A 222 20.11 -7.39 -17.44
C SER A 222 20.98 -8.40 -18.17
N LEU A 223 22.22 -8.00 -18.47
CA LEU A 223 23.26 -8.90 -18.96
C LEU A 223 24.20 -9.26 -17.83
N GLU A 224 24.25 -10.55 -17.53
CA GLU A 224 25.18 -11.11 -16.56
C GLU A 224 26.45 -11.62 -17.27
N PHE A 225 27.61 -11.14 -16.84
CA PHE A 225 28.92 -11.65 -17.27
C PHE A 225 29.62 -12.31 -16.08
N VAL A 226 29.99 -13.57 -16.21
CA VAL A 226 30.79 -14.30 -15.21
C VAL A 226 32.19 -14.50 -15.76
N LEU A 227 33.17 -13.84 -15.14
CA LEU A 227 34.57 -13.86 -15.55
C LEU A 227 35.42 -14.49 -14.45
N GLU A 228 36.36 -15.35 -14.83
CA GLU A 228 37.32 -15.99 -13.92
C GLU A 228 38.73 -15.47 -14.18
N SER A 229 39.41 -15.02 -13.13
CA SER A 229 40.83 -14.64 -13.14
C SER A 229 41.59 -15.37 -12.03
N ASN A 230 42.90 -15.13 -11.92
CA ASN A 230 43.74 -15.65 -10.83
C ASN A 230 43.29 -15.16 -9.43
N GLU A 231 42.48 -14.11 -9.34
CA GLU A 231 41.92 -13.58 -8.09
C GLU A 231 40.56 -14.21 -7.71
N GLY A 232 40.00 -15.07 -8.58
CA GLY A 232 38.72 -15.74 -8.37
C GLY A 232 37.68 -15.44 -9.45
N VAL A 233 36.44 -15.88 -9.20
CA VAL A 233 35.29 -15.68 -10.09
C VAL A 233 34.58 -14.38 -9.70
N LYS A 234 34.34 -13.50 -10.68
CA LYS A 234 33.55 -12.27 -10.53
C LYS A 234 32.32 -12.33 -11.44
N THR A 235 31.19 -11.85 -10.92
CA THR A 235 29.92 -11.75 -11.64
C THR A 235 29.55 -10.28 -11.77
N PHE A 236 29.28 -9.84 -13.00
CA PHE A 236 28.83 -8.50 -13.33
C PHE A 236 27.40 -8.59 -13.84
N ASP A 237 26.46 -7.94 -13.17
CA ASP A 237 25.06 -7.89 -13.58
C ASP A 237 24.71 -6.47 -14.02
N ILE A 238 24.44 -6.28 -15.31
CA ILE A 238 24.36 -4.95 -15.92
C ILE A 238 22.96 -4.73 -16.50
N PRO A 239 22.15 -3.82 -15.94
CA PRO A 239 20.80 -3.58 -16.43
C PRO A 239 20.81 -2.96 -17.83
N LEU A 240 19.92 -3.43 -18.69
CA LEU A 240 19.67 -2.86 -20.00
C LEU A 240 18.76 -1.64 -19.87
N LYS A 241 19.13 -0.53 -20.52
CA LYS A 241 18.25 0.65 -20.63
C LYS A 241 17.05 0.41 -21.54
N ASN A 242 17.22 -0.44 -22.55
CA ASN A 242 16.22 -0.77 -23.55
C ASN A 242 15.86 -2.26 -23.46
N LYS A 243 14.63 -2.58 -23.84
CA LYS A 243 14.17 -3.97 -23.95
C LYS A 243 14.80 -4.66 -25.16
N VAL A 244 14.92 -5.99 -25.08
CA VAL A 244 15.08 -6.79 -26.29
C VAL A 244 13.72 -6.86 -26.98
N GLU A 245 13.64 -6.38 -28.20
CA GLU A 245 12.38 -6.27 -28.95
C GLU A 245 12.21 -7.37 -30.00
N ALA A 246 10.96 -7.71 -30.31
CA ALA A 246 10.65 -8.56 -31.44
C ALA A 246 11.11 -7.89 -32.75
N ASN A 247 11.56 -8.70 -33.71
CA ASN A 247 11.92 -8.24 -35.07
C ASN A 247 13.11 -7.26 -35.14
N LYS A 248 13.91 -7.13 -34.06
CA LYS A 248 15.16 -6.35 -34.05
C LYS A 248 16.38 -7.25 -33.80
N ILE A 249 17.50 -6.87 -34.40
CA ILE A 249 18.83 -7.38 -34.02
C ILE A 249 19.45 -6.35 -33.09
N HIS A 250 19.86 -6.80 -31.92
CA HIS A 250 20.53 -5.99 -30.91
C HIS A 250 21.99 -6.42 -30.86
N THR A 251 22.89 -5.54 -31.28
CA THR A 251 24.33 -5.80 -31.25
C THR A 251 24.91 -5.09 -30.04
N ILE A 252 25.60 -5.82 -29.18
CA ILE A 252 26.19 -5.31 -27.95
C ILE A 252 27.71 -5.33 -28.09
N HIS A 253 28.33 -4.16 -27.99
CA HIS A 253 29.78 -4.04 -27.98
C HIS A 253 30.25 -3.80 -26.54
N ALA A 254 30.60 -4.90 -25.86
CA ALA A 254 31.14 -4.88 -24.51
C ALA A 254 32.67 -4.76 -24.51
N THR A 255 33.19 -3.95 -23.59
CA THR A 255 34.61 -3.76 -23.34
C THR A 255 34.89 -3.95 -21.85
N SER A 256 35.75 -4.92 -21.53
CA SER A 256 36.31 -5.14 -20.21
C SER A 256 37.54 -4.23 -20.02
N ASN A 257 37.58 -3.48 -18.93
CA ASN A 257 38.67 -2.57 -18.58
C ASN A 257 39.18 -2.85 -17.16
N LEU A 258 40.50 -2.88 -16.97
CA LEU A 258 41.14 -2.98 -15.66
C LEU A 258 41.96 -1.70 -15.43
N THR A 259 41.46 -0.80 -14.59
CA THR A 259 42.10 0.50 -14.32
C THR A 259 42.20 0.70 -12.81
N GLY A 260 43.41 0.91 -12.29
CA GLY A 260 43.62 1.15 -10.85
C GLY A 260 43.27 -0.04 -9.94
N GLY A 261 43.21 -1.28 -10.47
CA GLY A 261 42.79 -2.48 -9.72
C GLY A 261 41.28 -2.74 -9.72
N ILE A 262 40.49 -1.83 -10.30
CA ILE A 262 39.04 -1.92 -10.46
C ILE A 262 38.74 -2.53 -11.82
N TRP A 263 37.88 -3.54 -11.86
CA TRP A 263 37.61 -4.33 -13.06
C TRP A 263 36.18 -4.07 -13.53
N ASN A 264 36.03 -3.42 -14.68
CA ASN A 264 34.77 -2.94 -15.22
C ASN A 264 34.41 -3.61 -16.55
N ILE A 265 33.11 -3.73 -16.82
CA ILE A 265 32.58 -4.05 -18.15
C ILE A 265 31.62 -2.93 -18.57
N THR A 266 31.97 -2.22 -19.63
CA THR A 266 31.11 -1.22 -20.27
C THR A 266 30.58 -1.78 -21.58
N PHE A 267 29.32 -1.54 -21.94
CA PHE A 267 28.85 -1.89 -23.28
C PHE A 267 27.89 -0.86 -23.85
N ASP A 268 27.95 -0.68 -25.16
CA ASP A 268 26.91 -0.05 -25.96
C ASP A 268 26.03 -1.11 -26.64
N MET A 269 24.81 -0.73 -26.98
CA MET A 269 23.82 -1.61 -27.58
C MET A 269 23.19 -0.91 -28.79
N GLU A 270 23.50 -1.41 -29.97
CA GLU A 270 22.93 -0.95 -31.22
C GLU A 270 21.70 -1.76 -31.56
N THR A 271 20.63 -1.09 -32.00
CA THR A 271 19.45 -1.78 -32.51
C THR A 271 19.28 -1.52 -33.98
N THR A 272 19.01 -2.59 -34.72
CA THR A 272 18.65 -2.48 -36.13
C THR A 272 17.26 -3.10 -36.31
N PRO A 273 16.28 -2.38 -36.89
CA PRO A 273 15.32 -3.07 -37.74
C PRO A 273 16.18 -3.84 -38.73
N TRP A 274 15.94 -5.14 -38.90
CA TRP A 274 16.79 -5.99 -39.73
C TRP A 274 17.04 -5.34 -41.12
N GLY A 275 18.15 -4.60 -41.29
CA GLY A 275 18.45 -3.77 -42.48
C GLY A 275 18.83 -2.27 -42.32
N ALA A 276 18.83 -1.62 -41.14
CA ALA A 276 19.43 -0.28 -40.93
C ALA A 276 19.79 0.01 -39.46
N THR A 277 20.85 0.78 -39.18
CA THR A 277 21.43 0.97 -37.83
C THR A 277 20.93 2.21 -37.10
N ILE A 278 20.59 2.08 -35.81
CA ILE A 278 20.64 3.16 -34.81
C ILE A 278 21.52 2.67 -33.65
N SER A 279 22.60 3.41 -33.40
CA SER A 279 23.57 3.15 -32.33
C SER A 279 23.22 3.98 -31.10
N GLU A 280 23.31 3.39 -29.90
CA GLU A 280 23.15 4.10 -28.63
C GLU A 280 24.24 3.70 -27.64
N ASP A 281 24.97 4.69 -27.14
CA ASP A 281 26.00 4.51 -26.12
C ASP A 281 25.36 4.25 -24.75
N VAL A 282 25.64 3.08 -24.18
CA VAL A 282 25.38 2.78 -22.77
C VAL A 282 26.73 2.67 -22.05
N THR A 283 26.78 3.15 -20.80
CA THR A 283 28.00 3.08 -19.97
C THR A 283 27.56 2.63 -18.60
N ALA A 284 28.18 1.55 -18.09
CA ALA A 284 28.01 1.05 -16.74
C ALA A 284 29.39 0.94 -16.10
N ASN A 285 29.56 1.59 -14.95
CA ASN A 285 30.77 1.51 -14.11
C ASN A 285 30.44 0.65 -12.89
N GLU A 286 31.44 0.03 -12.25
CA GLU A 286 31.35 -0.47 -10.88
C GLU A 286 30.71 0.63 -10.03
N MET A 287 29.53 0.36 -9.45
CA MET A 287 28.96 1.23 -8.43
C MET A 287 29.91 1.18 -7.24
N LEU A 288 30.62 2.27 -6.99
CA LEU A 288 31.43 2.38 -5.79
C LEU A 288 30.45 2.42 -4.61
N LEU A 289 30.32 1.31 -3.89
CA LEU A 289 29.39 1.22 -2.77
C LEU A 289 30.01 1.92 -1.56
N LEU A 290 29.39 3.02 -1.17
CA LEU A 290 29.80 3.91 -0.10
C LEU A 290 29.24 3.41 1.24
N ASP A 291 30.14 3.06 2.15
CA ASP A 291 29.79 2.63 3.50
C ASP A 291 29.40 3.81 4.40
N THR A 292 29.81 5.03 4.04
CA THR A 292 29.47 6.25 4.77
C THR A 292 29.30 7.41 3.81
N VAL A 293 28.27 8.22 4.05
CA VAL A 293 27.94 9.41 3.27
C VAL A 293 27.96 10.64 4.17
N HIS A 294 28.57 11.71 3.67
CA HIS A 294 28.67 13.02 4.30
C HIS A 294 27.95 14.07 3.42
N LEU A 295 26.85 14.61 3.92
CA LEU A 295 26.10 15.67 3.24
C LEU A 295 26.40 17.01 3.89
N HIS A 296 26.83 17.97 3.07
CA HIS A 296 27.08 19.36 3.45
C HIS A 296 25.96 20.22 2.85
N LEU A 297 24.96 20.53 3.66
CA LEU A 297 23.79 21.28 3.23
C LEU A 297 23.89 22.73 3.72
N THR A 298 23.72 23.67 2.79
CA THR A 298 23.56 25.10 3.11
C THR A 298 22.17 25.55 2.70
N PHE A 299 21.65 26.62 3.30
CA PHE A 299 20.29 27.08 3.07
C PHE A 299 20.30 28.47 2.42
N ALA A 300 19.47 28.69 1.41
CA ALA A 300 19.28 30.03 0.84
C ALA A 300 18.58 30.97 1.84
N ASP A 301 17.68 30.43 2.66
CA ASP A 301 17.05 31.14 3.76
C ASP A 301 17.99 31.24 4.96
N GLN A 302 17.99 32.38 5.65
CA GLN A 302 18.68 32.51 6.93
C GLN A 302 17.96 31.67 7.98
N MET A 303 18.61 30.59 8.39
CA MET A 303 18.10 29.65 9.40
C MET A 303 19.18 29.38 10.45
N ASN A 304 18.78 29.24 11.71
CA ASN A 304 19.68 28.79 12.76
C ASN A 304 19.91 27.27 12.64
N VAL A 305 20.92 26.85 11.87
CA VAL A 305 21.24 25.43 11.70
C VAL A 305 21.53 24.74 13.05
N GLY A 306 22.06 25.48 14.02
CA GLY A 306 22.35 24.97 15.37
C GLY A 306 21.10 24.64 16.21
N SER A 307 19.89 25.02 15.80
CA SER A 307 18.66 24.62 16.48
C SER A 307 18.06 23.31 15.99
N ILE A 308 18.56 22.75 14.88
CA ILE A 308 18.08 21.46 14.34
C ILE A 308 18.41 20.34 15.33
N ARG A 309 17.43 19.49 15.64
CA ARG A 309 17.57 18.34 16.54
C ARG A 309 17.16 17.03 15.90
N ASN A 310 16.21 17.08 14.97
CA ASN A 310 15.78 15.90 14.23
C ASN A 310 15.70 16.23 12.74
N ILE A 311 15.98 15.23 11.91
CA ILE A 311 15.83 15.32 10.47
C ILE A 311 15.16 14.07 9.93
N HIS A 312 14.23 14.25 9.00
CA HIS A 312 13.75 13.17 8.14
C HIS A 312 14.35 13.40 6.77
N LEU A 313 15.07 12.41 6.23
CA LEU A 313 15.73 12.51 4.94
C LEU A 313 15.57 11.20 4.17
N SER A 314 15.08 11.30 2.94
CA SER A 314 15.15 10.23 1.96
C SER A 314 15.60 10.77 0.61
N ILE A 315 16.39 9.95 -0.11
CA ILE A 315 16.90 10.26 -1.43
C ILE A 315 16.64 9.09 -2.37
N LYS A 316 16.33 9.39 -3.63
CA LYS A 316 16.05 8.39 -4.67
C LYS A 316 17.10 8.45 -5.77
N ASN A 317 17.81 7.35 -6.01
CA ASN A 317 18.82 7.27 -7.06
C ASN A 317 18.16 7.41 -8.44
N LYS A 318 18.60 8.37 -9.25
CA LYS A 318 17.98 8.62 -10.57
C LYS A 318 18.24 7.52 -11.60
N LYS A 319 19.27 6.70 -11.41
CA LYS A 319 19.64 5.61 -12.33
C LYS A 319 18.96 4.31 -11.97
N THR A 320 18.90 3.96 -10.69
CA THR A 320 18.38 2.67 -10.21
C THR A 320 16.96 2.74 -9.66
N ASP A 321 16.40 3.94 -9.49
CA ASP A 321 15.11 4.20 -8.84
C ASP A 321 15.04 3.75 -7.37
N GLN A 322 16.18 3.38 -6.77
CA GLN A 322 16.29 2.97 -5.38
C GLN A 322 16.12 4.17 -4.44
N THR A 323 15.15 4.08 -3.51
CA THR A 323 15.00 5.03 -2.41
C THR A 323 15.85 4.59 -1.22
N VAL A 324 16.58 5.52 -0.63
CA VAL A 324 17.39 5.32 0.58
C VAL A 324 16.90 6.26 1.67
N TYR A 325 16.71 5.70 2.86
CA TYR A 325 16.26 6.40 4.05
C TYR A 325 17.43 6.61 5.02
N PHE A 326 17.51 7.80 5.60
CA PHE A 326 18.52 8.12 6.61
C PHE A 326 17.92 7.85 8.00
N HIS A 327 18.41 6.80 8.67
CA HIS A 327 17.93 6.38 9.97
C HIS A 327 18.82 6.91 11.09
N SER A 328 18.31 7.89 11.84
CA SER A 328 19.03 8.56 12.94
C SER A 328 20.45 9.02 12.57
N PRO A 329 20.60 9.80 11.48
CA PRO A 329 21.92 10.23 11.03
C PRO A 329 22.59 11.13 12.07
N ARG A 330 23.93 11.11 12.11
CA ARG A 330 24.70 12.04 12.94
C ARG A 330 24.66 13.42 12.31
N CYS A 331 24.08 14.37 13.03
CA CYS A 331 24.00 15.76 12.60
C CYS A 331 24.95 16.63 13.42
N SER A 332 25.66 17.53 12.74
CA SER A 332 26.38 18.62 13.37
C SER A 332 26.23 19.90 12.54
N SER A 333 26.52 21.04 13.15
CA SER A 333 26.44 22.34 12.48
C SER A 333 27.79 23.02 12.53
N ASP A 334 28.28 23.51 11.39
CA ASP A 334 29.39 24.47 11.32
C ASP A 334 28.92 25.75 10.65
N LYS A 335 28.75 26.81 11.46
CA LYS A 335 28.17 28.10 11.04
C LYS A 335 26.82 27.92 10.31
N ASP A 336 26.80 28.17 9.00
CA ASP A 336 25.62 28.13 8.14
C ASP A 336 25.48 26.79 7.39
N THR A 337 26.32 25.80 7.71
CA THR A 337 26.32 24.48 7.06
C THR A 337 25.83 23.41 8.03
N LEU A 338 24.84 22.63 7.59
CA LEU A 338 24.40 21.40 8.22
C LEU A 338 25.23 20.24 7.68
N LEU A 339 25.92 19.54 8.57
CA LEU A 339 26.64 18.32 8.26
C LEU A 339 25.80 17.12 8.68
N ILE A 340 25.46 16.26 7.73
CA ILE A 340 24.76 14.99 7.98
C ILE A 340 25.71 13.85 7.65
N THR A 341 25.92 12.93 8.57
CA THR A 341 26.73 11.73 8.36
C THR A 341 25.92 10.48 8.64
N GLN A 342 25.81 9.59 7.65
CA GLN A 342 25.17 8.30 7.78
C GLN A 342 26.13 7.20 7.37
N SER A 343 26.27 6.17 8.21
CA SER A 343 26.92 4.92 7.85
C SER A 343 25.85 3.89 7.48
N PHE A 344 26.07 3.16 6.39
CA PHE A 344 25.17 2.14 5.89
C PHE A 344 25.77 0.75 6.14
N PHE A 345 24.97 -0.18 6.67
CA PHE A 345 25.39 -1.55 6.95
C PHE A 345 24.49 -2.54 6.21
N GLY A 346 25.05 -3.61 5.63
CA GLY A 346 24.27 -4.64 4.94
C GLY A 346 23.95 -4.31 3.48
N ARG A 347 22.70 -4.56 3.03
CA ARG A 347 22.29 -4.42 1.61
C ARG A 347 21.91 -3.00 1.19
N GLU A 348 21.89 -2.04 2.11
CA GLU A 348 21.47 -0.64 1.88
C GLU A 348 22.65 0.28 1.54
N LYS A 349 23.67 -0.21 0.83
CA LYS A 349 24.83 0.61 0.47
C LYS A 349 24.47 1.60 -0.64
N LEU A 350 24.98 2.83 -0.53
CA LEU A 350 24.78 3.88 -1.52
C LEU A 350 25.83 3.81 -2.63
N SER A 351 25.51 4.27 -3.84
CA SER A 351 26.50 4.49 -4.90
C SER A 351 26.77 5.99 -5.11
N ASP A 352 27.92 6.34 -5.69
CA ASP A 352 28.14 7.68 -6.22
C ASP A 352 27.17 7.97 -7.38
N GLY A 353 26.80 9.23 -7.57
CA GLY A 353 25.94 9.67 -8.66
C GLY A 353 24.81 10.62 -8.28
N GLU A 354 23.83 10.75 -9.16
CA GLU A 354 22.71 11.69 -8.99
C GLU A 354 21.52 11.05 -8.26
N TYR A 355 21.06 11.76 -7.25
CA TYR A 355 19.88 11.44 -6.45
C TYR A 355 18.88 12.59 -6.51
N THR A 356 17.60 12.28 -6.40
CA THR A 356 16.55 13.25 -6.12
C THR A 356 16.23 13.20 -4.63
N ILE A 357 16.22 14.34 -3.95
CA ILE A 357 15.76 14.39 -2.56
C ILE A 357 14.24 14.22 -2.56
N THR A 358 13.74 13.13 -1.97
CA THR A 358 12.32 12.79 -1.94
C THR A 358 11.62 13.29 -0.68
N ASP A 359 12.35 13.35 0.43
CA ASP A 359 11.87 13.93 1.69
C ASP A 359 13.05 14.58 2.39
N PHE A 360 12.90 15.81 2.88
CA PHE A 360 13.89 16.46 3.73
C PHE A 360 13.21 17.49 4.64
N VAL A 361 13.06 17.12 5.91
CA VAL A 361 12.41 17.94 6.93
C VAL A 361 13.39 18.14 8.09
N CYS A 362 13.59 19.40 8.50
CA CYS A 362 14.39 19.76 9.67
C CYS A 362 13.48 20.19 10.81
N LEU A 363 13.67 19.61 12.00
CA LEU A 363 12.88 19.89 13.20
C LEU A 363 13.77 20.39 14.35
N ASP A 364 13.26 21.29 15.20
CA ASP A 364 13.91 21.69 16.44
C ASP A 364 13.62 20.74 17.63
N SER A 365 14.07 21.09 18.84
CA SER A 365 13.82 20.29 20.07
C SER A 365 12.35 20.18 20.48
N LEU A 366 11.48 21.04 19.95
CA LEU A 366 10.05 21.08 20.24
C LEU A 366 9.22 20.48 19.10
N GLY A 367 9.88 19.82 18.12
CA GLY A 367 9.23 19.30 16.92
C GLY A 367 8.79 20.37 15.92
N THR A 368 9.20 21.63 16.09
CA THR A 368 8.86 22.72 15.16
C THR A 368 9.56 22.49 13.82
N THR A 369 8.82 22.53 12.72
CA THR A 369 9.41 22.49 11.37
C THR A 369 10.19 23.78 11.09
N LEU A 370 11.50 23.62 10.87
CA LEU A 370 12.43 24.70 10.52
C LEU A 370 12.63 24.81 9.00
N TYR A 371 12.56 23.69 8.29
CA TYR A 371 12.68 23.62 6.83
C TYR A 371 12.00 22.36 6.30
N ASP A 372 11.29 22.46 5.17
CA ASP A 372 10.68 21.32 4.47
C ASP A 372 10.90 21.46 2.96
N ILE A 373 11.72 20.58 2.38
CA ILE A 373 12.06 20.63 0.96
C ILE A 373 10.87 20.28 0.05
N ARG A 374 9.85 19.59 0.56
CA ARG A 374 8.70 19.13 -0.23
C ARG A 374 7.85 20.29 -0.71
N MET A 375 8.03 21.47 -0.11
CA MET A 375 7.44 22.73 -0.54
C MET A 375 8.16 23.36 -1.73
N CYS A 376 9.32 22.84 -2.11
CA CYS A 376 10.16 23.35 -3.18
C CYS A 376 10.16 22.36 -4.35
N ASN A 377 10.66 22.82 -5.50
CA ASN A 377 10.89 21.92 -6.63
C ASN A 377 11.87 20.81 -6.22
N PRO A 378 11.72 19.57 -6.73
CA PRO A 378 12.63 18.46 -6.42
C PRO A 378 14.10 18.85 -6.67
N GLN A 379 14.94 18.62 -5.67
CA GLN A 379 16.37 18.96 -5.74
C GLN A 379 17.19 17.75 -6.16
N THR A 380 18.19 17.99 -7.01
CA THR A 380 19.18 16.98 -7.38
C THR A 380 20.38 17.08 -6.45
N LEU A 381 20.71 15.98 -5.79
CA LEU A 381 21.90 15.81 -4.96
C LEU A 381 22.90 14.94 -5.71
N VAL A 382 24.16 15.38 -5.84
CA VAL A 382 25.22 14.61 -6.48
C VAL A 382 26.19 14.14 -5.40
N ILE A 383 26.31 12.82 -5.25
CA ILE A 383 27.21 12.17 -4.28
C ILE A 383 28.46 11.74 -5.04
N ASP A 384 29.63 12.16 -4.58
CA ASP A 384 30.91 11.84 -5.21
C ASP A 384 31.46 10.46 -4.80
N GLU A 385 32.58 10.06 -5.41
CA GLU A 385 33.29 8.80 -5.14
C GLU A 385 33.81 8.67 -3.70
N ASN A 386 33.86 9.75 -2.92
CA ASN A 386 34.25 9.73 -1.50
C ASN A 386 33.02 9.72 -0.58
N GLY A 387 31.82 9.62 -1.14
CA GLY A 387 30.56 9.69 -0.41
C GLY A 387 30.24 11.08 0.13
N THR A 388 30.83 12.13 -0.43
CA THR A 388 30.55 13.51 -0.05
C THR A 388 29.58 14.14 -1.04
N ALA A 389 28.65 14.95 -0.53
CA ALA A 389 27.78 15.76 -1.36
C ALA A 389 27.56 17.13 -0.75
N CYS A 390 27.62 18.16 -1.59
CA CYS A 390 27.35 19.54 -1.21
C CYS A 390 26.12 20.03 -1.95
N LEU A 391 25.14 20.57 -1.23
CA LEU A 391 23.94 21.14 -1.86
C LEU A 391 23.55 22.45 -1.18
N HIS A 392 23.25 23.45 -2.00
CA HIS A 392 22.62 24.68 -1.57
C HIS A 392 21.11 24.54 -1.73
N LEU A 393 20.40 24.42 -0.62
CA LEU A 393 18.97 24.21 -0.59
C LEU A 393 18.21 25.50 -0.94
N PRO A 394 17.13 25.41 -1.73
CA PRO A 394 16.39 26.55 -2.20
C PRO A 394 15.69 27.29 -1.05
N ALA A 395 15.35 28.56 -1.29
CA ALA A 395 14.52 29.31 -0.36
C ALA A 395 13.10 28.74 -0.36
N LEU A 396 12.49 28.67 0.82
CA LEU A 396 11.11 28.24 0.96
C LEU A 396 10.17 29.24 0.28
N PRO A 397 9.05 28.77 -0.30
CA PRO A 397 8.03 29.64 -0.86
C PRO A 397 7.61 30.70 0.15
N THR A 398 7.43 31.92 -0.33
CA THR A 398 7.02 33.06 0.50
C THR A 398 5.57 33.39 0.16
N VAL A 399 4.75 33.55 1.20
CA VAL A 399 3.36 33.96 1.01
C VAL A 399 3.29 35.33 0.33
N SER A 400 2.37 35.48 -0.62
CA SER A 400 2.13 36.74 -1.31
C SER A 400 1.75 37.84 -0.31
N GLU A 401 2.06 39.10 -0.65
CA GLU A 401 1.71 40.23 0.21
C GLU A 401 0.19 40.35 0.42
N THR A 402 -0.61 39.95 -0.58
CA THR A 402 -2.07 39.99 -0.52
C THR A 402 -2.65 39.01 0.49
N ASP A 403 -2.03 37.84 0.63
CA ASP A 403 -2.55 36.76 1.48
C ASP A 403 -1.91 36.83 2.88
N ARG A 404 -0.70 37.41 2.98
CA ARG A 404 0.06 37.52 4.23
C ARG A 404 -0.74 38.13 5.38
N GLN A 405 -1.38 39.28 5.14
CA GLN A 405 -2.15 39.95 6.20
C GLN A 405 -3.35 39.11 6.64
N ALA A 406 -4.07 38.50 5.70
CA ALA A 406 -5.21 37.63 6.00
C ALA A 406 -4.78 36.40 6.83
N MET A 407 -3.61 35.82 6.56
CA MET A 407 -3.06 34.72 7.35
C MET A 407 -2.66 35.15 8.77
N PHE A 408 -2.07 36.33 8.94
CA PHE A 408 -1.79 36.85 10.29
C PHE A 408 -3.06 37.20 11.06
N ASP A 409 -4.03 37.83 10.42
CA ASP A 409 -5.32 38.13 11.04
C ASP A 409 -6.05 36.83 11.45
N LEU A 410 -5.98 35.78 10.62
CA LEU A 410 -6.53 34.45 10.93
C LEU A 410 -5.85 33.86 12.16
N ARG A 411 -4.52 33.82 12.18
CA ARG A 411 -3.72 33.34 13.32
C ARG A 411 -4.07 34.09 14.61
N ASP A 412 -4.22 35.40 14.51
CA ASP A 412 -4.46 36.27 15.66
C ASP A 412 -5.90 36.20 16.16
N ALA A 413 -6.84 35.79 15.29
CA ALA A 413 -8.23 35.52 15.65
C ALA A 413 -8.41 34.16 16.37
N LEU A 414 -7.52 33.19 16.15
CA LEU A 414 -7.60 31.88 16.81
C LEU A 414 -7.43 32.00 18.34
N PRO A 415 -8.12 31.15 19.13
CA PRO A 415 -7.94 31.07 20.59
C PRO A 415 -6.47 30.85 20.98
N ALA A 416 -6.08 31.35 22.16
CA ALA A 416 -4.67 31.33 22.57
C ALA A 416 -4.14 29.93 22.88
N ASP A 417 -5.02 29.03 23.30
CA ASP A 417 -4.82 27.62 23.62
C ASP A 417 -4.99 26.69 22.41
N ASN A 418 -5.36 27.24 21.25
CA ASN A 418 -5.53 26.47 20.03
C ASN A 418 -4.17 25.97 19.48
N ASP A 419 -4.10 24.69 19.11
CA ASP A 419 -2.85 24.07 18.64
C ASP A 419 -2.28 24.77 17.39
N TYR A 420 -3.12 25.07 16.38
CA TYR A 420 -2.68 25.83 15.22
C TYR A 420 -2.18 27.22 15.62
N ALA A 421 -2.88 27.92 16.50
CA ALA A 421 -2.45 29.24 16.98
C ALA A 421 -1.09 29.17 17.70
N LEU A 422 -0.89 28.18 18.57
CA LEU A 422 0.36 27.96 19.29
C LEU A 422 1.50 27.66 18.34
N GLN A 423 1.27 26.85 17.31
CA GLN A 423 2.27 26.52 16.30
C GLN A 423 2.57 27.70 15.38
N TRP A 424 1.56 28.34 14.80
CA TRP A 424 1.72 29.46 13.87
C TRP A 424 2.30 30.73 14.55
N LYS A 425 2.21 30.83 15.88
CA LYS A 425 2.86 31.90 16.68
C LYS A 425 4.31 31.60 17.04
N ARG A 426 4.85 30.41 16.76
CA ARG A 426 6.27 30.09 17.04
C ARG A 426 7.17 31.08 16.27
N ALA A 427 8.03 31.77 17.01
CA ALA A 427 8.82 32.87 16.49
C ALA A 427 9.76 32.41 15.36
N GLY A 428 9.76 33.15 14.24
CA GLY A 428 10.69 32.94 13.14
C GLY A 428 10.25 31.95 12.06
N GLN A 429 9.10 31.27 12.21
CA GLN A 429 8.55 30.43 11.13
C GLN A 429 7.93 31.27 9.99
N LYS A 430 8.24 30.88 8.76
CA LYS A 430 7.53 31.38 7.56
C LYS A 430 6.13 30.78 7.51
N ILE A 431 5.16 31.52 6.95
CA ILE A 431 3.77 31.05 6.74
C ILE A 431 3.72 29.77 5.89
N SER A 432 4.69 29.55 5.01
CA SER A 432 4.81 28.27 4.28
C SER A 432 5.00 27.07 5.22
N LEU A 433 5.66 27.23 6.36
CA LEU A 433 5.88 26.15 7.33
C LEU A 433 4.76 26.02 8.37
N TRP A 434 3.70 26.82 8.25
CA TRP A 434 2.56 26.71 9.15
C TRP A 434 1.81 25.40 8.85
N GLU A 435 1.54 24.64 9.91
CA GLU A 435 0.85 23.36 9.79
C GLU A 435 -0.49 23.55 9.06
N GLY A 436 -0.77 22.66 8.10
CA GLY A 436 -1.96 22.69 7.26
C GLY A 436 -1.97 23.75 6.15
N VAL A 437 -0.97 24.62 6.03
CA VAL A 437 -0.95 25.68 5.00
C VAL A 437 -0.28 25.18 3.72
N THR A 438 -1.00 25.28 2.60
CA THR A 438 -0.48 24.95 1.26
C THR A 438 -0.45 26.20 0.39
N LEU A 439 0.68 26.42 -0.29
CA LEU A 439 0.87 27.51 -1.24
C LEU A 439 0.95 26.99 -2.68
N ASN A 440 0.55 27.81 -3.64
CA ASN A 440 0.86 27.56 -5.06
C ASN A 440 2.21 28.19 -5.46
N GLU A 441 2.60 28.05 -6.73
CA GLU A 441 3.87 28.56 -7.27
C GLU A 441 4.00 30.09 -7.17
N GLU A 442 2.89 30.83 -7.19
CA GLU A 442 2.88 32.28 -6.99
C GLU A 442 2.88 32.71 -5.50
N GLY A 443 2.97 31.76 -4.57
CA GLY A 443 2.93 32.01 -3.13
C GLY A 443 1.54 32.39 -2.60
N ARG A 444 0.48 32.14 -3.36
CA ARG A 444 -0.91 32.30 -2.91
C ARG A 444 -1.32 31.14 -2.03
N VAL A 445 -2.11 31.39 -0.99
CA VAL A 445 -2.64 30.34 -0.12
C VAL A 445 -3.76 29.61 -0.84
N VAL A 446 -3.57 28.32 -1.07
CA VAL A 446 -4.54 27.45 -1.76
C VAL A 446 -5.17 26.40 -0.86
N GLY A 447 -4.56 26.12 0.31
CA GLY A 447 -5.14 25.19 1.28
C GLY A 447 -4.80 25.59 2.71
N ILE A 448 -5.79 25.40 3.59
CA ILE A 448 -5.66 25.44 5.04
C ILE A 448 -6.37 24.17 5.55
N GLY A 449 -5.61 23.25 6.15
CA GLY A 449 -6.06 21.92 6.52
C GLY A 449 -5.73 20.85 5.47
N TYR A 450 -6.27 19.65 5.66
CA TYR A 450 -5.96 18.49 4.82
C TYR A 450 -6.87 18.37 3.60
N ASP A 451 -6.32 17.82 2.52
CA ASP A 451 -7.06 17.55 1.28
C ASP A 451 -7.80 16.21 1.38
N GLU A 452 -9.10 16.27 1.71
CA GLU A 452 -9.95 15.09 1.94
C GLU A 452 -10.38 14.43 0.63
N LEU A 453 -10.52 15.20 -0.47
CA LEU A 453 -10.92 14.67 -1.77
C LEU A 453 -9.92 13.65 -2.33
N LYS A 454 -8.63 13.71 -1.93
CA LYS A 454 -7.62 12.69 -2.30
C LYS A 454 -7.97 11.29 -1.82
N TYR A 455 -8.71 11.18 -0.72
CA TYR A 455 -9.07 9.91 -0.10
C TYR A 455 -10.44 9.41 -0.55
N LEU A 456 -11.18 10.20 -1.34
CA LEU A 456 -12.55 9.86 -1.75
C LEU A 456 -12.68 8.52 -2.49
N GLY A 457 -11.64 8.09 -3.20
CA GLY A 457 -11.63 6.84 -3.97
C GLY A 457 -11.35 5.57 -3.14
N ASN A 458 -10.99 5.70 -1.86
CA ASN A 458 -10.47 4.61 -1.01
C ASN A 458 -11.30 4.39 0.29
N TYR A 459 -12.58 4.77 0.34
CA TYR A 459 -13.39 4.68 1.57
C TYR A 459 -13.64 3.26 2.11
N ALA A 460 -13.24 2.19 1.40
CA ALA A 460 -13.14 0.85 1.95
C ALA A 460 -12.27 0.75 3.24
N THR A 461 -11.51 1.80 3.60
CA THR A 461 -10.64 1.83 4.78
C THR A 461 -10.86 2.96 5.79
N LYS A 462 -11.89 3.83 5.65
CA LYS A 462 -12.24 4.79 6.74
C LYS A 462 -13.24 4.22 7.75
N ALA A 463 -13.46 2.90 7.73
CA ALA A 463 -14.14 2.17 8.79
C ALA A 463 -13.17 1.73 9.92
N ILE A 464 -12.29 2.61 10.41
CA ILE A 464 -11.64 2.45 11.72
C ILE A 464 -11.46 3.86 12.33
N ALA A 465 -11.84 4.00 13.61
CA ALA A 465 -11.83 5.21 14.46
C ALA A 465 -13.14 6.02 14.56
N GLY A 466 -14.28 5.34 14.38
CA GLY A 466 -15.54 5.71 15.04
C GLY A 466 -16.01 4.55 15.91
N THR A 467 -15.13 4.01 16.76
CA THR A 467 -15.61 3.25 17.91
C THR A 467 -16.53 4.17 18.69
N MET A 468 -17.68 3.67 19.13
CA MET A 468 -18.32 4.16 20.35
C MET A 468 -17.34 3.97 21.53
N SER A 469 -16.26 4.74 21.56
CA SER A 469 -15.37 4.90 22.71
C SER A 469 -15.35 6.38 23.03
N ASP A 470 -16.00 6.71 24.14
CA ASP A 470 -16.25 8.05 24.64
C ASP A 470 -17.09 8.93 23.72
N THR A 471 -18.41 8.77 23.84
CA THR A 471 -19.23 9.96 24.07
C THR A 471 -18.71 10.64 25.35
N THR A 472 -17.59 11.34 25.26
CA THR A 472 -17.54 12.65 25.90
C THR A 472 -18.75 13.37 25.33
N THR A 473 -19.80 13.41 26.13
CA THR A 473 -20.75 14.51 26.07
C THR A 473 -19.98 15.78 25.68
N PRO A 474 -20.44 16.58 24.71
CA PRO A 474 -19.99 17.96 24.54
C PRO A 474 -20.35 18.85 25.76
N ASP A 475 -20.40 18.25 26.95
CA ASP A 475 -20.58 18.94 28.21
C ASP A 475 -19.20 19.50 28.60
N GLU A 476 -19.08 20.81 28.37
CA GLU A 476 -18.22 21.79 29.05
C GLU A 476 -16.83 22.13 28.48
N GLU A 477 -16.31 21.46 27.44
CA GLU A 477 -14.94 21.71 26.96
C GLU A 477 -14.79 22.05 25.46
N LEU A 478 -15.84 22.55 24.79
CA LEU A 478 -15.64 23.21 23.50
C LEU A 478 -14.74 24.44 23.73
N GLY A 479 -13.56 24.43 23.13
CA GLY A 479 -12.61 25.55 23.18
C GLY A 479 -13.28 26.89 22.85
N VAL A 480 -12.67 27.98 23.31
CA VAL A 480 -13.23 29.33 23.17
C VAL A 480 -13.67 29.59 21.72
N SER A 481 -14.96 29.81 21.48
CA SER A 481 -15.45 30.05 20.11
C SER A 481 -14.88 31.37 19.57
N TRP A 482 -14.53 31.39 18.29
CA TRP A 482 -13.85 32.52 17.64
C TRP A 482 -14.52 32.88 16.31
N SER A 483 -14.07 33.95 15.65
CA SER A 483 -14.68 34.41 14.38
C SER A 483 -13.62 34.50 13.30
N LEU A 484 -13.97 34.03 12.09
CA LEU A 484 -13.14 34.28 10.92
C LEU A 484 -13.03 35.79 10.65
N PRO A 485 -11.82 36.33 10.48
CA PRO A 485 -11.64 37.75 10.23
C PRO A 485 -12.14 38.13 8.83
N GLU A 486 -12.64 39.35 8.66
CA GLU A 486 -13.09 39.89 7.35
C GLU A 486 -12.00 39.88 6.28
N SER A 487 -10.72 39.90 6.66
CA SER A 487 -9.60 39.77 5.73
C SER A 487 -9.47 38.38 5.13
N PHE A 488 -10.10 37.34 5.70
CA PHE A 488 -10.07 35.97 5.17
C PHE A 488 -10.58 35.89 3.72
N LYS A 489 -11.54 36.74 3.33
CA LYS A 489 -12.02 36.82 1.93
C LYS A 489 -10.97 37.24 0.90
N GLN A 490 -9.80 37.73 1.36
CA GLN A 490 -8.67 38.08 0.49
C GLN A 490 -7.92 36.85 -0.02
N LEU A 491 -8.11 35.68 0.61
CA LEU A 491 -7.56 34.39 0.18
C LEU A 491 -8.29 33.87 -1.06
N THR A 492 -8.26 34.63 -2.16
CA THR A 492 -9.04 34.37 -3.38
C THR A 492 -8.57 33.15 -4.18
N ALA A 493 -7.43 32.56 -3.82
CA ALA A 493 -6.93 31.31 -4.39
C ALA A 493 -7.27 30.08 -3.54
N LEU A 494 -7.90 30.26 -2.37
CA LEU A 494 -8.16 29.19 -1.42
C LEU A 494 -9.12 28.14 -1.99
N LYS A 495 -8.65 26.90 -2.09
CA LYS A 495 -9.42 25.74 -2.54
C LYS A 495 -9.89 24.86 -1.39
N ILE A 496 -9.10 24.79 -0.32
CA ILE A 496 -9.34 23.89 0.81
C ILE A 496 -9.36 24.71 2.09
N PHE A 497 -10.45 24.61 2.84
CA PHE A 497 -10.54 25.11 4.21
C PHE A 497 -11.18 24.04 5.09
N ASN A 498 -10.35 23.16 5.65
CA ASN A 498 -10.78 22.06 6.52
C ASN A 498 -10.23 22.30 7.92
N PHE A 499 -11.11 22.68 8.85
CA PHE A 499 -10.77 23.31 10.12
C PHE A 499 -11.84 23.04 11.22
N ASP A 500 -12.45 21.86 11.18
CA ASP A 500 -13.59 21.44 12.01
C ASP A 500 -13.29 21.27 13.51
N ASP A 501 -12.03 21.06 13.93
CA ASP A 501 -11.69 21.00 15.36
C ASP A 501 -11.60 22.39 16.04
N ASN A 502 -12.17 23.43 15.42
CA ASN A 502 -11.99 24.82 15.82
C ASN A 502 -13.32 25.61 15.76
N PRO A 503 -14.20 25.46 16.75
CA PRO A 503 -15.59 25.94 16.68
C PRO A 503 -15.70 27.45 16.44
N LEU A 504 -16.22 27.81 15.28
CA LEU A 504 -16.57 29.18 14.95
C LEU A 504 -17.79 29.63 15.75
N THR A 505 -17.85 30.92 16.07
CA THR A 505 -19.03 31.55 16.67
C THR A 505 -20.17 31.60 15.64
N GLU A 506 -19.84 31.90 14.39
CA GLU A 506 -20.77 31.86 13.26
C GLU A 506 -20.02 31.54 11.96
N ILE A 507 -20.74 30.99 10.98
CA ILE A 507 -20.23 30.80 9.61
C ILE A 507 -20.48 32.11 8.84
N PRO A 508 -19.44 32.83 8.39
CA PRO A 508 -19.62 34.15 7.83
C PRO A 508 -20.20 34.11 6.41
N VAL A 509 -21.12 35.03 6.11
CA VAL A 509 -21.82 35.10 4.82
C VAL A 509 -20.92 35.40 3.61
N PHE A 510 -19.69 35.89 3.84
CA PHE A 510 -18.73 36.15 2.77
C PHE A 510 -18.18 34.86 2.14
N LEU A 511 -18.29 33.69 2.79
CA LEU A 511 -17.79 32.42 2.22
C LEU A 511 -18.45 32.11 0.87
N LYS A 512 -19.70 32.55 0.66
CA LYS A 512 -20.41 32.41 -0.62
C LYS A 512 -19.64 33.01 -1.80
N ASP A 513 -18.84 34.05 -1.55
CA ASP A 513 -18.11 34.80 -2.57
C ASP A 513 -16.71 34.21 -2.83
N MET A 514 -16.29 33.20 -2.06
CA MET A 514 -15.02 32.49 -2.22
C MET A 514 -15.14 31.40 -3.30
N THR A 515 -15.24 31.83 -4.56
CA THR A 515 -15.59 30.96 -5.69
C THR A 515 -14.53 29.92 -6.06
N THR A 516 -13.32 30.00 -5.54
CA THR A 516 -12.26 28.98 -5.74
C THR A 516 -12.32 27.85 -4.73
N LEU A 517 -13.15 27.97 -3.69
CA LEU A 517 -13.26 26.98 -2.63
C LEU A 517 -13.95 25.72 -3.15
N GLU A 518 -13.26 24.59 -3.01
CA GLU A 518 -13.68 23.26 -3.44
C GLU A 518 -13.98 22.35 -2.23
N GLN A 519 -13.32 22.60 -1.08
CA GLN A 519 -13.50 21.83 0.16
C GLN A 519 -13.71 22.75 1.34
N LEU A 520 -14.72 22.44 2.13
CA LEU A 520 -15.04 23.15 3.36
C LEU A 520 -15.41 22.16 4.47
N SER A 521 -14.59 22.07 5.51
CA SER A 521 -14.89 21.37 6.77
C SER A 521 -14.82 22.37 7.90
N ILE A 522 -15.92 22.61 8.62
CA ILE A 522 -15.99 23.61 9.68
C ILE A 522 -16.90 23.18 10.82
N SER A 523 -16.62 23.67 12.02
CA SER A 523 -17.54 23.60 13.15
C SER A 523 -18.04 24.98 13.56
N CYS A 524 -19.26 25.05 14.08
CA CYS A 524 -19.92 26.30 14.46
C CYS A 524 -20.83 26.10 15.68
N THR A 525 -20.76 27.03 16.64
CA THR A 525 -21.60 27.00 17.85
C THR A 525 -22.95 27.69 17.69
N ALA A 526 -23.12 28.60 16.73
CA ALA A 526 -24.40 29.28 16.50
C ALA A 526 -25.52 28.30 16.09
N GLU A 527 -26.71 28.54 16.64
CA GLU A 527 -27.95 27.80 16.32
C GLU A 527 -28.65 28.33 15.04
N ASN A 528 -28.01 29.21 14.28
CA ASN A 528 -28.59 29.84 13.08
C ASN A 528 -28.64 28.86 11.88
N THR A 529 -29.43 29.22 10.86
CA THR A 529 -29.42 28.50 9.59
C THR A 529 -28.06 28.65 8.90
N LEU A 530 -27.57 27.59 8.26
CA LEU A 530 -26.34 27.64 7.47
C LEU A 530 -26.43 28.73 6.39
N PRO A 531 -25.36 29.52 6.17
CA PRO A 531 -25.35 30.53 5.11
C PRO A 531 -25.26 29.87 3.73
N VAL A 532 -25.48 30.65 2.67
CA VAL A 532 -25.21 30.19 1.31
C VAL A 532 -23.72 29.93 1.16
N PHE A 533 -23.36 28.77 0.61
CA PHE A 533 -21.98 28.37 0.34
C PHE A 533 -21.58 28.62 -1.13
N PRO A 534 -20.27 28.64 -1.45
CA PRO A 534 -19.82 28.85 -2.82
C PRO A 534 -20.17 27.67 -3.74
N ALA A 535 -20.51 27.96 -4.99
CA ALA A 535 -21.08 26.99 -5.93
C ALA A 535 -20.12 25.86 -6.37
N ASN A 536 -18.80 26.03 -6.18
CA ASN A 536 -17.77 25.09 -6.62
C ASN A 536 -17.39 24.05 -5.56
N LEU A 537 -18.09 24.02 -4.41
CA LEU A 537 -17.85 23.01 -3.40
C LEU A 537 -18.11 21.59 -3.92
N ARG A 538 -17.15 20.71 -3.64
CA ARG A 538 -17.17 19.28 -3.88
C ARG A 538 -17.21 18.49 -2.57
N TYR A 539 -16.63 19.03 -1.50
CA TYR A 539 -16.64 18.47 -0.16
C TYR A 539 -17.20 19.49 0.82
N LEU A 540 -18.25 19.11 1.55
CA LEU A 540 -18.85 19.94 2.59
C LEU A 540 -19.03 19.12 3.87
N VAL A 541 -18.32 19.52 4.92
CA VAL A 541 -18.52 19.02 6.28
C VAL A 541 -18.86 20.17 7.21
N VAL A 542 -19.96 20.05 7.94
CA VAL A 542 -20.39 21.06 8.91
C VAL A 542 -20.82 20.41 10.21
N TYR A 543 -20.09 20.72 11.28
CA TYR A 543 -20.49 20.41 12.65
C TYR A 543 -21.20 21.63 13.24
N SER A 544 -22.51 21.56 13.45
CA SER A 544 -23.24 22.71 13.98
C SER A 544 -24.51 22.33 14.72
N ASN A 545 -24.93 23.22 15.63
CA ASN A 545 -26.20 23.15 16.34
C ASN A 545 -27.41 23.60 15.51
N THR A 546 -27.30 23.61 14.17
CA THR A 546 -28.40 24.08 13.30
C THR A 546 -29.60 23.14 13.37
N THR A 547 -30.80 23.72 13.33
CA THR A 547 -32.06 22.96 13.33
C THR A 547 -32.67 22.83 11.93
N VAL A 548 -32.07 23.46 10.92
CA VAL A 548 -32.54 23.45 9.53
C VAL A 548 -31.37 23.23 8.58
N PHE A 549 -31.42 22.15 7.79
CA PHE A 549 -30.55 21.96 6.66
C PHE A 549 -31.18 22.59 5.40
N PRO A 550 -30.60 23.68 4.87
CA PRO A 550 -31.34 24.59 4.00
C PRO A 550 -31.44 24.12 2.54
N ALA A 551 -32.49 24.58 1.86
CA ALA A 551 -32.80 24.21 0.48
C ALA A 551 -31.70 24.60 -0.54
N HIS A 552 -30.93 25.67 -0.29
CA HIS A 552 -29.91 26.17 -1.23
C HIS A 552 -28.73 25.20 -1.43
N ILE A 553 -28.54 24.23 -0.54
CA ILE A 553 -27.52 23.19 -0.72
C ILE A 553 -27.76 22.42 -2.03
N ALA A 554 -29.02 22.27 -2.44
CA ALA A 554 -29.39 21.59 -3.68
C ALA A 554 -28.87 22.29 -4.96
N ASP A 555 -28.42 23.54 -4.85
CA ASP A 555 -27.84 24.30 -5.96
C ASP A 555 -26.31 24.05 -6.10
N LEU A 556 -25.67 23.40 -5.12
CA LEU A 556 -24.25 23.07 -5.09
C LEU A 556 -23.97 21.77 -5.85
N THR A 557 -24.27 21.79 -7.15
CA THR A 557 -24.27 20.58 -8.02
C THR A 557 -22.93 19.86 -8.18
N GLN A 558 -21.82 20.47 -7.74
CA GLN A 558 -20.49 19.86 -7.73
C GLN A 558 -20.23 18.99 -6.49
N LEU A 559 -21.10 19.03 -5.47
CA LEU A 559 -20.92 18.25 -4.24
C LEU A 559 -20.85 16.75 -4.53
N GLU A 560 -19.79 16.13 -4.02
CA GLU A 560 -19.50 14.70 -4.04
C GLU A 560 -19.67 14.09 -2.63
N TYR A 561 -19.37 14.87 -1.58
CA TYR A 561 -19.46 14.47 -0.18
C TYR A 561 -20.18 15.54 0.64
N ILE A 562 -21.14 15.10 1.45
CA ILE A 562 -21.80 15.92 2.47
C ILE A 562 -21.74 15.17 3.79
N GLY A 563 -21.07 15.75 4.79
CA GLY A 563 -21.11 15.31 6.18
C GLY A 563 -21.70 16.40 7.06
N LEU A 564 -22.70 16.09 7.87
CA LEU A 564 -23.29 17.04 8.79
C LEU A 564 -23.47 16.39 10.16
N ALA A 565 -22.98 17.07 11.17
CA ALA A 565 -22.95 16.56 12.53
C ALA A 565 -23.28 17.64 13.56
N GLY A 566 -23.46 17.24 14.82
CA GLY A 566 -23.69 18.17 15.93
C GLY A 566 -25.13 18.67 16.07
N PHE A 567 -26.11 17.98 15.46
CA PHE A 567 -27.51 18.31 15.73
C PHE A 567 -27.84 18.03 17.20
N ASN A 568 -28.43 19.01 17.88
CA ASN A 568 -28.78 18.92 19.30
C ASN A 568 -30.21 18.39 19.52
N LYS A 569 -30.60 18.28 20.80
CA LYS A 569 -31.90 17.78 21.28
C LYS A 569 -33.17 18.45 20.68
N LYS A 570 -33.06 19.54 19.91
CA LYS A 570 -34.21 20.28 19.36
C LYS A 570 -34.80 19.66 18.09
N GLY A 571 -34.10 18.76 17.38
CA GLY A 571 -34.56 18.21 16.10
C GLY A 571 -33.96 18.88 14.87
N ILE A 572 -34.08 18.22 13.72
CA ILE A 572 -33.66 18.77 12.41
C ILE A 572 -34.77 18.75 11.37
N THR A 573 -34.88 19.83 10.61
CA THR A 573 -35.65 19.88 9.35
C THR A 573 -34.71 19.90 8.17
N ILE A 574 -34.82 18.91 7.27
CA ILE A 574 -34.00 18.86 6.06
C ILE A 574 -34.84 19.30 4.85
N GLU A 575 -34.52 20.47 4.30
CA GLU A 575 -35.25 21.08 3.18
C GLU A 575 -34.61 20.82 1.81
N THR A 576 -33.43 20.20 1.78
CA THR A 576 -32.61 20.01 0.57
C THR A 576 -33.22 19.00 -0.40
N ASP A 577 -33.24 19.35 -1.68
CA ASP A 577 -33.56 18.42 -2.76
C ASP A 577 -32.30 17.69 -3.25
N PHE A 578 -31.97 16.57 -2.60
CA PHE A 578 -30.80 15.75 -2.94
C PHE A 578 -30.80 15.19 -4.37
N THR A 579 -31.96 15.16 -5.06
CA THR A 579 -32.02 14.69 -6.46
C THR A 579 -31.33 15.64 -7.44
N LYS A 580 -31.08 16.89 -7.06
CA LYS A 580 -30.33 17.86 -7.86
C LYS A 580 -28.82 17.68 -7.77
N LEU A 581 -28.32 16.97 -6.75
CA LEU A 581 -26.91 16.79 -6.50
C LEU A 581 -26.35 15.59 -7.28
N SER A 582 -26.27 15.72 -8.61
CA SER A 582 -25.91 14.62 -9.53
C SER A 582 -24.54 13.98 -9.24
N ASN A 583 -23.63 14.71 -8.61
CA ASN A 583 -22.29 14.24 -8.26
C ASN A 583 -22.19 13.64 -6.86
N LEU A 584 -23.23 13.74 -6.03
CA LEU A 584 -23.20 13.25 -4.65
C LEU A 584 -22.97 11.75 -4.63
N ARG A 585 -22.01 11.30 -3.82
CA ARG A 585 -21.69 9.88 -3.61
C ARG A 585 -21.83 9.48 -2.15
N VAL A 586 -21.49 10.39 -1.23
CA VAL A 586 -21.52 10.12 0.20
C VAL A 586 -22.38 11.18 0.90
N LEU A 587 -23.32 10.72 1.72
CA LEU A 587 -24.14 11.55 2.59
C LEU A 587 -24.12 10.99 4.01
N GLU A 588 -23.57 11.77 4.94
CA GLU A 588 -23.50 11.43 6.34
C GLU A 588 -24.24 12.49 7.16
N LEU A 589 -25.22 12.03 7.93
CA LEU A 589 -26.00 12.85 8.83
C LEU A 589 -25.90 12.24 10.23
N GLU A 590 -25.38 13.03 11.17
CA GLU A 590 -25.14 12.60 12.54
C GLU A 590 -25.70 13.59 13.54
N ALA A 591 -26.41 13.06 14.53
CA ALA A 591 -27.13 13.80 15.52
C ALA A 591 -26.73 13.30 16.91
N GLU A 592 -26.91 14.11 17.96
CA GLU A 592 -26.92 13.57 19.32
C GLU A 592 -27.92 12.41 19.41
N MET A 593 -27.57 11.36 20.14
CA MET A 593 -28.44 10.20 20.27
C MET A 593 -29.80 10.58 20.88
N ASN A 594 -30.88 10.05 20.29
CA ASN A 594 -32.28 10.18 20.73
C ASN A 594 -33.04 11.45 20.30
N ILE A 595 -32.67 12.07 19.18
CA ILE A 595 -33.41 13.25 18.70
C ILE A 595 -34.72 12.80 18.04
N ASN A 596 -35.87 13.31 18.51
CA ASN A 596 -37.19 12.82 18.11
C ASN A 596 -37.91 13.65 17.03
N ASN A 597 -37.48 14.89 16.77
CA ASN A 597 -38.18 15.86 15.92
C ASN A 597 -37.46 16.03 14.57
N ASN A 598 -37.39 14.97 13.77
CA ASN A 598 -36.65 14.97 12.51
C ASN A 598 -37.58 14.88 11.31
N THR A 599 -37.31 15.66 10.27
CA THR A 599 -38.00 15.54 8.98
C THR A 599 -37.01 15.37 7.84
N PHE A 600 -37.14 14.25 7.13
CA PHE A 600 -36.35 13.91 5.95
C PHE A 600 -37.19 14.10 4.68
N PRO A 601 -36.66 14.76 3.63
CA PRO A 601 -37.41 14.98 2.41
C PRO A 601 -37.46 13.70 1.56
N ALA A 602 -38.51 13.55 0.76
CA ALA A 602 -38.66 12.41 -0.15
C ALA A 602 -37.50 12.30 -1.17
N SER A 603 -36.86 13.43 -1.48
CA SER A 603 -35.67 13.51 -2.35
C SER A 603 -34.49 12.69 -1.85
N LEU A 604 -34.31 12.56 -0.52
CA LEU A 604 -33.26 11.74 0.08
C LEU A 604 -33.37 10.29 -0.39
N TRP A 605 -34.58 9.73 -0.34
CA TRP A 605 -34.85 8.35 -0.68
C TRP A 605 -34.90 8.09 -2.20
N ASN A 606 -34.77 9.14 -3.01
CA ASN A 606 -34.74 9.10 -4.48
C ASN A 606 -33.36 9.44 -5.07
N CYS A 607 -32.34 9.48 -4.23
CA CYS A 607 -30.96 9.83 -4.60
C CYS A 607 -30.25 8.65 -5.30
N SER A 608 -30.58 8.39 -6.57
CA SER A 608 -30.11 7.22 -7.32
C SER A 608 -28.59 7.13 -7.52
N GLN A 609 -27.88 8.25 -7.37
CA GLN A 609 -26.43 8.38 -7.54
C GLN A 609 -25.62 8.14 -6.26
N LEU A 610 -26.29 8.05 -5.10
CA LEU A 610 -25.65 7.90 -3.80
C LEU A 610 -25.06 6.48 -3.66
N ASN A 611 -23.81 6.41 -3.20
CA ASN A 611 -23.11 5.15 -2.93
C ASN A 611 -23.16 4.80 -1.44
N GLU A 612 -23.08 5.81 -0.57
CA GLU A 612 -22.96 5.65 0.87
C GLU A 612 -23.94 6.59 1.61
N LEU A 613 -24.69 6.03 2.55
CA LEU A 613 -25.64 6.76 3.38
C LEU A 613 -25.46 6.41 4.86
N THR A 614 -25.17 7.41 5.67
CA THR A 614 -25.08 7.29 7.13
C THR A 614 -26.12 8.17 7.81
N LEU A 615 -26.92 7.57 8.70
CA LEU A 615 -27.94 8.25 9.52
C LEU A 615 -27.78 7.83 10.99
N ILE A 616 -27.32 8.75 11.84
CA ILE A 616 -27.02 8.46 13.26
C ILE A 616 -27.79 9.41 14.17
N GLY A 617 -28.39 8.88 15.25
CA GLY A 617 -29.01 9.65 16.33
C GLY A 617 -30.45 10.15 16.07
N PHE A 618 -31.04 9.81 14.93
CA PHE A 618 -32.39 10.23 14.54
C PHE A 618 -33.46 9.22 14.95
N ASN A 619 -34.08 9.44 16.10
CA ASN A 619 -35.22 8.65 16.54
C ASN A 619 -36.46 8.84 15.66
N ASN A 620 -37.35 7.85 15.70
CA ASN A 620 -38.57 7.75 14.89
C ASN A 620 -38.34 7.82 13.38
N LEU A 621 -37.14 7.43 12.90
CA LEU A 621 -36.82 7.38 11.48
C LEU A 621 -37.87 6.55 10.72
N GLN A 622 -38.51 7.16 9.72
CA GLN A 622 -39.50 6.51 8.85
C GLN A 622 -38.95 6.43 7.43
N LEU A 623 -38.66 5.21 6.97
CA LEU A 623 -38.35 4.98 5.56
C LEU A 623 -39.66 4.88 4.76
N PRO A 624 -39.73 5.45 3.55
CA PRO A 624 -40.88 5.24 2.67
C PRO A 624 -40.95 3.78 2.23
N SER A 625 -42.13 3.33 1.79
CA SER A 625 -42.36 1.94 1.34
C SER A 625 -41.56 1.55 0.09
N SER A 626 -40.92 2.49 -0.59
CA SER A 626 -40.05 2.25 -1.74
C SER A 626 -38.83 3.15 -1.65
N LEU A 627 -37.64 2.58 -1.85
CA LEU A 627 -36.36 3.27 -1.86
C LEU A 627 -35.81 3.26 -3.30
N HIS A 628 -35.50 4.43 -3.84
CA HIS A 628 -34.90 4.60 -5.18
C HIS A 628 -33.42 4.99 -5.06
N LEU A 629 -32.66 4.16 -4.33
CA LEU A 629 -31.24 4.32 -4.03
C LEU A 629 -30.42 3.26 -4.79
N SER A 630 -30.56 3.24 -6.12
CA SER A 630 -30.08 2.13 -6.96
C SER A 630 -28.56 1.91 -6.98
N SER A 631 -27.78 2.95 -6.69
CA SER A 631 -26.31 2.88 -6.62
C SER A 631 -25.78 2.59 -5.21
N LEU A 632 -26.66 2.58 -4.20
CA LEU A 632 -26.24 2.48 -2.80
C LEU A 632 -25.59 1.12 -2.53
N LYS A 633 -24.38 1.18 -1.97
CA LYS A 633 -23.56 0.03 -1.57
C LYS A 633 -23.44 -0.07 -0.07
N GLU A 634 -23.39 1.06 0.61
CA GLU A 634 -23.21 1.12 2.05
C GLU A 634 -24.33 1.90 2.71
N LEU A 635 -24.90 1.30 3.76
CA LEU A 635 -25.95 1.91 4.57
C LEU A 635 -25.62 1.73 6.05
N ARG A 636 -25.53 2.84 6.78
CA ARG A 636 -25.36 2.85 8.23
C ARG A 636 -26.54 3.57 8.89
N ILE A 637 -27.23 2.90 9.80
CA ILE A 637 -28.32 3.49 10.59
C ILE A 637 -28.10 3.12 12.06
N CYS A 638 -27.74 4.10 12.89
CA CYS A 638 -27.49 3.90 14.32
C CYS A 638 -28.46 4.74 15.15
N ASN A 639 -29.54 4.12 15.64
CA ASN A 639 -30.59 4.80 16.40
C ASN A 639 -31.06 3.93 17.57
N THR A 640 -31.34 4.55 18.71
CA THR A 640 -31.72 3.80 19.91
C THR A 640 -33.12 3.18 19.83
N ASP A 641 -33.99 3.63 18.91
CA ASP A 641 -35.41 3.27 18.85
C ASP A 641 -35.86 2.60 17.54
N LEU A 642 -34.92 2.25 16.65
CA LEU A 642 -35.20 1.68 15.33
C LEU A 642 -36.03 0.40 15.38
N GLN A 643 -37.28 0.44 14.91
CA GLN A 643 -38.17 -0.71 14.88
C GLN A 643 -37.95 -1.57 13.62
N PRO A 644 -38.02 -2.92 13.71
CA PRO A 644 -37.88 -3.80 12.55
C PRO A 644 -38.78 -3.46 11.35
N SER A 645 -40.01 -3.00 11.61
CA SER A 645 -40.96 -2.60 10.56
C SER A 645 -40.60 -1.28 9.87
N GLN A 646 -39.90 -0.38 10.54
CA GLN A 646 -39.49 0.93 9.98
C GLN A 646 -38.39 0.79 8.94
N ILE A 647 -37.59 -0.27 9.04
CA ILE A 647 -36.46 -0.54 8.16
C ILE A 647 -36.69 -1.65 7.14
N GLU A 648 -37.88 -2.26 7.12
CA GLU A 648 -38.24 -3.29 6.14
C GLU A 648 -37.98 -2.88 4.67
N PRO A 649 -38.18 -1.61 4.24
CA PRO A 649 -37.90 -1.20 2.86
C PRO A 649 -36.44 -1.42 2.41
N ILE A 650 -35.48 -1.48 3.34
CA ILE A 650 -34.05 -1.72 3.05
C ILE A 650 -33.83 -3.06 2.33
N LYS A 651 -34.70 -4.06 2.55
CA LYS A 651 -34.61 -5.39 1.89
C LYS A 651 -34.63 -5.33 0.36
N SER A 652 -35.07 -4.21 -0.23
CA SER A 652 -35.11 -4.00 -1.68
C SER A 652 -33.80 -3.52 -2.28
N LEU A 653 -32.83 -3.11 -1.44
CA LEU A 653 -31.53 -2.60 -1.85
C LEU A 653 -30.53 -3.74 -2.10
N SER A 654 -29.49 -3.46 -2.89
CA SER A 654 -28.38 -4.39 -3.18
C SER A 654 -27.09 -3.89 -2.55
N LEU A 655 -27.04 -3.94 -1.21
CA LEU A 655 -25.93 -3.45 -0.38
C LEU A 655 -24.80 -4.46 -0.28
N THR A 656 -23.57 -3.98 -0.19
CA THR A 656 -22.39 -4.76 0.21
C THR A 656 -22.09 -4.59 1.69
N THR A 657 -22.33 -3.39 2.22
CA THR A 657 -22.11 -3.05 3.64
C THR A 657 -23.42 -2.60 4.28
N LEU A 658 -23.80 -3.24 5.38
CA LEU A 658 -24.95 -2.85 6.19
C LEU A 658 -24.53 -2.73 7.65
N SER A 659 -24.72 -1.56 8.25
CA SER A 659 -24.57 -1.35 9.68
C SER A 659 -25.90 -0.87 10.25
N ILE A 660 -26.47 -1.63 11.18
CA ILE A 660 -27.66 -1.23 11.91
C ILE A 660 -27.41 -1.39 13.40
N SER A 661 -27.83 -0.38 14.17
CA SER A 661 -27.72 -0.40 15.62
C SER A 661 -29.04 0.03 16.22
N SER A 662 -29.61 -0.83 17.07
CA SER A 662 -30.74 -0.50 17.93
C SER A 662 -31.01 -1.59 18.98
N PRO A 663 -31.02 -1.26 20.27
CA PRO A 663 -31.30 -2.23 21.32
C PRO A 663 -32.75 -2.74 21.30
N THR A 664 -33.64 -2.15 20.48
CA THR A 664 -35.05 -2.57 20.44
C THR A 664 -35.29 -3.89 19.70
N PHE A 665 -34.34 -4.35 18.87
CA PHE A 665 -34.45 -5.63 18.16
C PHE A 665 -34.54 -6.83 19.13
N SER A 666 -33.89 -6.72 20.29
CA SER A 666 -34.00 -7.70 21.38
C SER A 666 -35.44 -7.98 21.84
N LYS A 667 -36.27 -6.94 21.91
CA LYS A 667 -37.64 -7.00 22.44
C LYS A 667 -38.68 -7.20 21.36
N ASN A 668 -38.44 -6.62 20.17
CA ASN A 668 -39.43 -6.53 19.11
C ASN A 668 -39.14 -7.48 17.94
N GLY A 669 -38.13 -8.35 18.09
CA GLY A 669 -37.70 -9.32 17.11
C GLY A 669 -36.62 -8.77 16.18
N PHE A 670 -35.72 -9.66 15.76
CA PHE A 670 -34.70 -9.34 14.77
C PHE A 670 -35.30 -9.25 13.35
N PRO A 671 -34.85 -8.33 12.47
CA PRO A 671 -35.31 -8.27 11.09
C PRO A 671 -34.76 -9.44 10.24
N ASP A 672 -35.43 -10.60 10.27
CA ASP A 672 -34.97 -11.83 9.59
C ASP A 672 -34.77 -11.70 8.07
N TRP A 673 -35.40 -10.70 7.42
CA TRP A 673 -35.17 -10.42 6.00
C TRP A 673 -33.73 -9.97 5.70
N ILE A 674 -32.95 -9.53 6.69
CA ILE A 674 -31.51 -9.22 6.51
C ILE A 674 -30.81 -10.45 5.96
N GLY A 675 -31.15 -11.65 6.44
CA GLY A 675 -30.64 -12.92 5.94
C GLY A 675 -30.86 -13.18 4.44
N THR A 676 -31.78 -12.46 3.80
CA THR A 676 -32.06 -12.59 2.35
C THR A 676 -31.20 -11.68 1.47
N MET A 677 -30.45 -10.75 2.07
CA MET A 677 -29.62 -9.77 1.34
C MET A 677 -28.26 -10.38 0.97
N THR A 678 -28.27 -11.31 0.01
CA THR A 678 -27.09 -12.14 -0.33
C THR A 678 -25.89 -11.36 -0.88
N THR A 679 -26.03 -10.07 -1.19
CA THR A 679 -24.93 -9.21 -1.66
C THR A 679 -24.05 -8.68 -0.53
N ILE A 680 -24.49 -8.78 0.73
CA ILE A 680 -23.76 -8.27 1.89
C ILE A 680 -22.46 -9.07 2.09
N THR A 681 -21.34 -8.36 2.19
CA THR A 681 -20.01 -8.85 2.57
C THR A 681 -19.66 -8.40 4.00
N ASP A 682 -20.17 -7.24 4.43
CA ASP A 682 -19.84 -6.62 5.70
C ASP A 682 -21.12 -6.25 6.46
N LEU A 683 -21.36 -6.90 7.59
CA LEU A 683 -22.54 -6.68 8.43
C LEU A 683 -22.12 -6.25 9.83
N SER A 684 -22.62 -5.11 10.29
CA SER A 684 -22.53 -4.69 11.69
C SER A 684 -23.91 -4.71 12.33
N LEU A 685 -24.02 -5.45 13.43
CA LEU A 685 -25.20 -5.52 14.32
C LEU A 685 -24.82 -5.04 15.73
N GLU A 686 -24.08 -3.94 15.76
CA GLU A 686 -23.58 -3.35 17.00
C GLU A 686 -24.74 -2.83 17.86
N ASN A 687 -24.69 -3.06 19.18
CA ASN A 687 -25.69 -2.52 20.12
C ASN A 687 -27.15 -2.88 19.73
N CYS A 688 -27.35 -4.08 19.17
CA CYS A 688 -28.67 -4.58 18.76
C CYS A 688 -29.47 -5.28 19.88
N GLY A 689 -28.85 -5.46 21.05
CA GLY A 689 -29.42 -6.22 22.17
C GLY A 689 -29.60 -7.71 21.85
N LEU A 690 -28.82 -8.26 20.92
CA LEU A 690 -28.91 -9.66 20.54
C LEU A 690 -28.52 -10.56 21.72
N THR A 691 -29.36 -11.55 22.02
CA THR A 691 -29.04 -12.60 22.99
C THR A 691 -28.48 -13.86 22.33
N THR A 692 -28.75 -14.05 21.04
CA THR A 692 -28.17 -15.09 20.18
C THR A 692 -28.01 -14.52 18.77
N VAL A 693 -27.12 -15.10 17.97
CA VAL A 693 -27.02 -14.76 16.54
C VAL A 693 -28.22 -15.37 15.79
N PRO A 694 -29.07 -14.57 15.12
CA PRO A 694 -30.28 -15.07 14.45
C PRO A 694 -29.96 -16.07 13.34
N ALA A 695 -30.67 -17.21 13.31
CA ALA A 695 -30.47 -18.25 12.31
C ALA A 695 -30.74 -17.80 10.86
N SER A 696 -31.53 -16.74 10.68
CA SER A 696 -31.78 -16.12 9.38
C SER A 696 -30.49 -15.63 8.69
N LEU A 697 -29.46 -15.26 9.46
CA LEU A 697 -28.18 -14.79 8.91
C LEU A 697 -27.39 -15.86 8.13
N ASP A 698 -27.75 -17.15 8.24
CA ASP A 698 -27.20 -18.21 7.38
C ASP A 698 -27.48 -18.00 5.89
N GLY A 699 -28.42 -17.13 5.53
CA GLY A 699 -28.68 -16.77 4.13
C GLY A 699 -27.61 -15.83 3.53
N LEU A 700 -26.74 -15.21 4.34
CA LEU A 700 -25.71 -14.27 3.90
C LEU A 700 -24.46 -14.99 3.34
N ILE A 701 -24.63 -15.63 2.19
CA ILE A 701 -23.61 -16.49 1.58
C ILE A 701 -22.28 -15.79 1.26
N ASN A 702 -22.29 -14.46 1.04
CA ASN A 702 -21.09 -13.67 0.71
C ASN A 702 -20.47 -12.95 1.92
N LEU A 703 -21.02 -13.11 3.13
CA LEU A 703 -20.54 -12.40 4.32
C LEU A 703 -19.10 -12.78 4.69
N THR A 704 -18.21 -11.80 4.77
CA THR A 704 -16.80 -11.95 5.13
C THR A 704 -16.45 -11.27 6.45
N SER A 705 -17.26 -10.30 6.89
CA SER A 705 -17.09 -9.60 8.17
C SER A 705 -18.43 -9.46 8.89
N LEU A 706 -18.45 -9.82 10.17
CA LEU A 706 -19.60 -9.70 11.06
C LEU A 706 -19.20 -9.05 12.39
N ASN A 707 -19.66 -7.83 12.64
CA ASN A 707 -19.46 -7.14 13.92
C ASN A 707 -20.69 -7.32 14.82
N LEU A 708 -20.46 -7.82 16.05
CA LEU A 708 -21.46 -8.11 17.08
C LEU A 708 -21.15 -7.39 18.41
N TRP A 709 -20.27 -6.38 18.42
CA TRP A 709 -19.95 -5.58 19.61
C TRP A 709 -21.23 -4.91 20.18
N GLY A 710 -21.31 -4.66 21.49
CA GLY A 710 -22.41 -3.94 22.12
C GLY A 710 -23.60 -4.85 22.44
N ASN A 711 -23.42 -6.16 22.38
CA ASN A 711 -24.44 -7.16 22.70
C ASN A 711 -24.02 -7.93 23.96
N PRO A 712 -24.14 -7.34 25.17
CA PRO A 712 -23.57 -7.90 26.39
C PRO A 712 -24.24 -9.23 26.83
N ASP A 713 -25.51 -9.44 26.44
CA ASP A 713 -26.25 -10.68 26.74
C ASP A 713 -26.11 -11.76 25.66
N LEU A 714 -25.26 -11.53 24.64
CA LEU A 714 -25.03 -12.46 23.54
C LEU A 714 -24.37 -13.75 24.04
N ASN A 715 -24.98 -14.88 23.73
CA ASN A 715 -24.49 -16.20 24.12
C ASN A 715 -24.72 -17.23 23.01
N GLY A 716 -24.17 -18.43 23.20
CA GLY A 716 -24.28 -19.52 22.24
C GLY A 716 -23.19 -19.48 21.19
N LYS A 717 -23.54 -19.86 19.95
CA LYS A 717 -22.61 -20.01 18.82
C LYS A 717 -23.20 -19.47 17.53
N LEU A 718 -22.38 -19.38 16.49
CA LEU A 718 -22.85 -19.02 15.15
C LEU A 718 -23.83 -20.07 14.59
N PRO A 719 -24.81 -19.64 13.77
CA PRO A 719 -25.62 -20.52 12.91
C PRO A 719 -24.76 -21.37 11.96
N GLU A 720 -25.30 -22.48 11.44
CA GLU A 720 -24.51 -23.58 10.86
C GLU A 720 -23.60 -23.15 9.69
N LYS A 721 -24.10 -22.29 8.78
CA LYS A 721 -23.31 -21.85 7.62
C LYS A 721 -22.32 -20.76 7.98
N LEU A 722 -22.70 -19.82 8.86
CA LEU A 722 -21.76 -18.82 9.36
C LEU A 722 -20.64 -19.46 10.18
N LEU A 723 -20.96 -20.49 10.96
CA LEU A 723 -20.01 -21.31 11.69
C LEU A 723 -19.02 -22.00 10.75
N GLU A 724 -19.49 -22.58 9.65
CA GLU A 724 -18.62 -23.18 8.62
C GLU A 724 -17.63 -22.14 8.04
N LYS A 725 -18.12 -20.93 7.74
CA LYS A 725 -17.27 -19.83 7.23
C LYS A 725 -16.29 -19.29 8.27
N TYR A 726 -16.69 -19.23 9.54
CA TYR A 726 -15.81 -18.82 10.62
C TYR A 726 -14.69 -19.85 10.81
N ASN A 727 -15.04 -21.14 10.89
CA ASN A 727 -14.08 -22.23 11.09
C ASN A 727 -13.09 -22.42 9.92
N ASN A 728 -13.43 -21.95 8.72
CA ASN A 728 -12.53 -21.98 7.55
C ASN A 728 -11.83 -20.64 7.28
N ASN A 729 -11.87 -19.69 8.22
CA ASN A 729 -11.27 -18.35 8.14
C ASN A 729 -11.78 -17.46 6.99
N SER A 730 -12.95 -17.78 6.42
CA SER A 730 -13.59 -16.94 5.40
C SER A 730 -14.57 -15.91 6.00
N LEU A 731 -14.80 -15.94 7.31
CA LEU A 731 -15.61 -14.98 8.05
C LEU A 731 -14.84 -14.48 9.28
N ARG A 732 -14.60 -13.17 9.33
CA ARG A 732 -14.16 -12.47 10.54
C ARG A 732 -15.38 -12.15 11.40
N VAL A 733 -15.30 -12.44 12.70
CA VAL A 733 -16.32 -12.09 13.68
C VAL A 733 -15.70 -11.24 14.77
N ASP A 734 -16.13 -9.98 14.87
CA ASP A 734 -15.72 -9.04 15.91
C ASP A 734 -16.75 -9.07 17.05
N ILE A 735 -16.30 -9.38 18.28
CA ILE A 735 -17.10 -9.49 19.50
C ILE A 735 -16.37 -8.84 20.68
N GLU A 736 -17.10 -8.52 21.74
CA GLU A 736 -16.51 -8.05 23.00
C GLU A 736 -15.56 -9.09 23.61
N SER A 737 -14.43 -8.64 24.17
CA SER A 737 -13.42 -9.53 24.77
C SER A 737 -13.97 -10.45 25.85
N ASP A 738 -14.95 -9.93 26.60
CA ASP A 738 -15.55 -10.54 27.79
C ASP A 738 -16.91 -11.19 27.49
N SER A 739 -17.29 -11.30 26.21
CA SER A 739 -18.55 -11.92 25.80
C SER A 739 -18.61 -13.41 26.18
N ASP A 740 -19.76 -13.88 26.67
CA ASP A 740 -20.05 -15.31 26.85
C ASP A 740 -20.45 -16.00 25.51
N PHE A 741 -20.45 -15.25 24.39
CA PHE A 741 -20.64 -15.79 23.06
C PHE A 741 -19.40 -16.55 22.58
N VAL A 742 -19.62 -17.73 22.04
CA VAL A 742 -18.56 -18.64 21.60
C VAL A 742 -18.82 -18.97 20.12
N PRO A 743 -18.25 -18.21 19.17
CA PRO A 743 -18.62 -18.30 17.76
C PRO A 743 -18.55 -19.72 17.18
N ASP A 744 -17.52 -20.49 17.55
CA ASP A 744 -17.32 -21.89 17.12
C ASP A 744 -17.99 -22.93 18.03
N GLY A 745 -18.58 -22.49 19.15
CA GLY A 745 -19.14 -23.34 20.20
C GLY A 745 -18.11 -23.98 21.14
N ILE A 746 -16.81 -23.69 21.01
CA ILE A 746 -15.73 -24.17 21.89
C ILE A 746 -15.57 -23.24 23.11
N LEU A 747 -16.14 -23.65 24.24
CA LEU A 747 -16.01 -22.90 25.47
C LEU A 747 -14.58 -23.03 26.02
N LEU A 748 -13.92 -21.90 26.27
CA LEU A 748 -12.66 -21.82 27.02
C LEU A 748 -12.62 -20.52 27.85
N LYS A 749 -13.00 -20.62 29.12
CA LYS A 749 -13.00 -19.52 30.09
C LYS A 749 -12.00 -19.81 31.20
N ILE A 750 -11.15 -18.84 31.52
CA ILE A 750 -10.11 -18.95 32.54
C ILE A 750 -10.37 -17.88 33.60
N THR A 751 -10.49 -18.28 34.87
CA THR A 751 -10.75 -17.37 35.99
C THR A 751 -9.66 -17.47 37.05
N PRO A 752 -9.01 -16.37 37.47
CA PRO A 752 -9.19 -15.00 36.97
C PRO A 752 -8.73 -14.85 35.51
N GLY A 753 -9.39 -13.96 34.75
CA GLY A 753 -9.07 -13.68 33.35
C GLY A 753 -7.81 -12.83 33.14
N TYR A 754 -7.20 -12.36 34.24
CA TYR A 754 -5.94 -11.62 34.24
C TYR A 754 -5.16 -11.96 35.51
N ILE A 755 -3.84 -11.92 35.42
CA ILE A 755 -2.90 -12.16 36.54
C ILE A 755 -2.01 -10.93 36.64
N SER A 756 -2.16 -10.16 37.72
CA SER A 756 -1.53 -8.84 37.84
C SER A 756 -0.02 -8.90 38.01
N THR A 757 0.48 -9.63 39.01
CA THR A 757 1.93 -9.86 39.22
C THR A 757 2.16 -11.03 40.17
N PHE A 758 3.32 -11.68 40.09
CA PHE A 758 3.84 -12.54 41.16
C PHE A 758 4.89 -11.77 41.97
N SER A 759 4.82 -11.86 43.29
CA SER A 759 5.68 -11.10 44.21
C SER A 759 6.99 -11.82 44.57
N ALA A 760 7.02 -13.15 44.55
CA ALA A 760 8.18 -13.93 44.96
C ALA A 760 8.27 -15.30 44.29
N ALA A 761 9.45 -15.92 44.40
CA ALA A 761 9.68 -17.32 44.08
C ALA A 761 8.76 -18.23 44.90
N GLY A 762 8.08 -19.17 44.23
CA GLY A 762 7.14 -20.09 44.87
C GLY A 762 5.71 -19.56 44.99
N ASP A 763 5.43 -18.34 44.52
CA ASP A 763 4.06 -17.85 44.47
C ASP A 763 3.20 -18.70 43.55
N THR A 764 1.94 -18.89 43.94
CA THR A 764 0.98 -19.70 43.19
C THR A 764 -0.28 -18.92 42.86
N CYS A 765 -0.76 -19.04 41.62
CA CYS A 765 -2.06 -18.56 41.20
C CYS A 765 -2.98 -19.75 40.88
N ARG A 766 -4.21 -19.71 41.40
CA ARG A 766 -5.21 -20.75 41.14
C ARG A 766 -6.11 -20.29 40.00
N LEU A 767 -5.98 -20.93 38.85
CA LEU A 767 -6.77 -20.71 37.66
C LEU A 767 -7.89 -21.76 37.58
N THR A 768 -9.13 -21.32 37.40
CA THR A 768 -10.28 -22.17 37.09
C THR A 768 -10.49 -22.16 35.60
N VAL A 769 -10.34 -23.33 34.97
CA VAL A 769 -10.59 -23.55 33.55
C VAL A 769 -12.00 -24.10 33.41
N GLU A 770 -12.84 -23.43 32.66
CA GLU A 770 -14.15 -23.91 32.23
C GLU A 770 -14.09 -24.16 30.73
N SER A 771 -14.30 -25.41 30.32
CA SER A 771 -14.26 -25.79 28.92
C SER A 771 -15.22 -26.93 28.62
N ASN A 772 -15.70 -27.00 27.38
CA ASN A 772 -16.53 -28.11 26.88
C ASN A 772 -15.75 -29.04 25.93
N THR A 773 -14.45 -28.85 25.78
CA THR A 773 -13.56 -29.65 24.93
C THR A 773 -12.22 -29.93 25.64
N ASP A 774 -11.33 -30.63 24.95
CA ASP A 774 -9.94 -30.80 25.38
C ASP A 774 -9.16 -29.48 25.19
N TRP A 775 -8.33 -29.16 26.17
CA TRP A 775 -7.48 -27.99 26.16
C TRP A 775 -6.04 -28.30 26.57
N VAL A 776 -5.13 -27.45 26.13
CA VAL A 776 -3.70 -27.50 26.40
C VAL A 776 -3.20 -26.11 26.81
N VAL A 777 -2.18 -26.08 27.67
CA VAL A 777 -1.40 -24.89 27.99
C VAL A 777 -0.16 -24.90 27.12
N GLU A 778 -0.04 -23.92 26.24
CA GLU A 778 1.17 -23.63 25.50
C GLU A 778 1.99 -22.60 26.28
N ILE A 779 3.29 -22.86 26.44
CA ILE A 779 4.23 -21.97 27.13
C ILE A 779 5.21 -21.45 26.07
N SER A 780 5.49 -20.16 26.05
CA SER A 780 6.44 -19.57 25.08
C SER A 780 7.84 -20.16 25.26
N GLU A 781 8.57 -20.32 24.16
CA GLU A 781 9.93 -20.88 24.18
C GLU A 781 10.85 -20.06 25.10
N GLY A 782 11.46 -20.73 26.09
CA GLY A 782 12.34 -20.12 27.11
C GLY A 782 11.68 -19.88 28.47
N ASP A 783 10.34 -19.85 28.56
CA ASP A 783 9.63 -19.59 29.82
C ASP A 783 9.35 -20.85 30.64
N SER A 784 9.39 -22.04 30.01
CA SER A 784 9.08 -23.33 30.65
C SER A 784 10.01 -23.72 31.80
N GLU A 785 11.18 -23.09 31.89
CA GLU A 785 12.15 -23.29 32.98
C GLU A 785 11.79 -22.51 34.25
N TYR A 786 10.84 -21.56 34.18
CA TYR A 786 10.55 -20.61 35.25
C TYR A 786 9.09 -20.62 35.73
N ILE A 787 8.16 -21.14 34.92
CA ILE A 787 6.76 -21.31 35.31
C ILE A 787 6.33 -22.77 35.19
N HIS A 788 5.57 -23.23 36.18
CA HIS A 788 5.09 -24.59 36.30
C HIS A 788 3.59 -24.63 36.50
N PHE A 789 2.91 -25.43 35.70
CA PHE A 789 1.49 -25.70 35.85
C PHE A 789 1.29 -27.08 36.46
N SER A 790 0.42 -27.18 37.47
CA SER A 790 -0.01 -28.46 38.06
C SER A 790 -0.56 -29.47 37.02
N ARG A 791 -1.02 -28.96 35.87
CA ARG A 791 -1.36 -29.72 34.67
C ARG A 791 -1.29 -28.78 33.46
N THR A 792 -0.80 -29.27 32.33
CA THR A 792 -0.73 -28.53 31.06
C THR A 792 -1.76 -29.00 30.05
N THR A 793 -2.57 -30.02 30.35
CA THR A 793 -3.69 -30.43 29.51
C THR A 793 -4.90 -30.79 30.35
N GLY A 794 -6.10 -30.71 29.77
CA GLY A 794 -7.29 -31.26 30.39
C GLY A 794 -8.47 -31.45 29.46
N ASN A 795 -9.46 -32.16 29.97
CA ASN A 795 -10.74 -32.41 29.31
C ASN A 795 -11.81 -31.78 30.18
N GLY A 796 -12.49 -30.77 29.64
CA GLY A 796 -13.53 -30.04 30.34
C GLY A 796 -13.02 -29.20 31.52
N ASN A 797 -13.91 -28.93 32.49
CA ASN A 797 -13.61 -28.06 33.62
C ASN A 797 -12.48 -28.61 34.52
N ALA A 798 -11.57 -27.73 34.92
CA ALA A 798 -10.46 -28.07 35.77
C ALA A 798 -10.01 -26.90 36.65
N THR A 799 -9.27 -27.22 37.70
CA THR A 799 -8.41 -26.24 38.37
C THR A 799 -6.98 -26.47 37.93
N VAL A 800 -6.30 -25.41 37.53
CA VAL A 800 -4.88 -25.37 37.23
C VAL A 800 -4.20 -24.42 38.20
N ILE A 801 -3.26 -24.93 38.97
CA ILE A 801 -2.35 -24.12 39.79
C ILE A 801 -1.14 -23.77 38.92
N LEU A 802 -0.89 -22.48 38.74
CA LEU A 802 0.34 -21.91 38.19
C LEU A 802 1.28 -21.58 39.34
N THR A 803 2.54 -21.98 39.25
CA THR A 803 3.61 -21.71 40.22
C THR A 803 4.79 -21.10 39.48
N VAL A 804 5.39 -20.05 40.04
CA VAL A 804 6.64 -19.46 39.52
C VAL A 804 7.82 -19.99 40.31
N ASP A 805 8.79 -20.63 39.65
CA ASP A 805 10.05 -21.04 40.26
C ASP A 805 11.09 -19.94 40.05
N ALA A 806 11.66 -19.44 41.14
CA ALA A 806 12.76 -18.49 41.06
C ALA A 806 13.94 -19.03 41.86
N ASN A 807 15.02 -19.32 41.14
CA ASN A 807 16.41 -18.98 41.50
C ASN A 807 17.41 -19.80 40.69
N GLN A 808 17.45 -19.74 39.34
CA GLN A 808 18.69 -19.95 38.58
C GLN A 808 18.65 -19.21 37.23
N GLY A 809 19.74 -18.50 36.92
CA GLY A 809 20.14 -18.25 35.54
C GLY A 809 19.77 -16.90 34.91
N ILE A 810 20.81 -16.06 34.74
CA ILE A 810 21.19 -15.34 33.52
C ILE A 810 20.71 -13.88 33.29
N GLU A 811 21.75 -13.08 33.01
CA GLU A 811 22.00 -11.90 32.16
C GLU A 811 21.08 -10.67 32.10
N GLU A 812 21.81 -9.55 32.04
CA GLU A 812 21.43 -8.15 31.99
C GLU A 812 20.60 -7.83 30.75
N TYR A 813 19.34 -7.41 30.92
CA TYR A 813 18.73 -6.23 30.27
C TYR A 813 17.30 -6.04 30.85
N ASN A 814 17.02 -4.85 31.40
CA ASN A 814 15.70 -4.35 31.84
C ASN A 814 15.04 -4.89 33.15
N ASN A 815 15.72 -5.61 34.03
CA ASN A 815 15.33 -5.84 35.44
C ASN A 815 13.85 -6.28 35.69
N SER A 816 13.22 -7.03 34.80
CA SER A 816 11.89 -7.61 34.99
C SER A 816 11.73 -8.87 34.16
N ARG A 817 10.96 -9.85 34.65
CA ARG A 817 10.61 -11.04 33.86
C ARG A 817 9.18 -10.95 33.35
N TYR A 818 9.02 -11.24 32.07
CA TYR A 818 7.73 -11.40 31.40
C TYR A 818 7.59 -12.88 31.04
N PHE A 819 6.48 -13.48 31.45
CA PHE A 819 6.13 -14.84 31.04
C PHE A 819 4.89 -14.79 30.17
N ASN A 820 4.91 -15.50 29.05
CA ASN A 820 3.76 -15.63 28.17
C ASN A 820 3.35 -17.09 28.01
N PHE A 821 2.09 -17.37 28.29
CA PHE A 821 1.48 -18.69 28.07
C PHE A 821 0.04 -18.54 27.61
N SER A 822 -0.48 -19.59 27.01
CA SER A 822 -1.80 -19.58 26.41
C SER A 822 -2.57 -20.85 26.76
N PHE A 823 -3.82 -20.73 27.16
CA PHE A 823 -4.76 -21.85 27.14
C PHE A 823 -5.34 -21.98 25.73
N ILE A 824 -5.31 -23.17 25.16
CA ILE A 824 -5.79 -23.45 23.81
C ILE A 824 -6.79 -24.59 23.86
N ALA A 825 -7.95 -24.40 23.24
CA ALA A 825 -9.02 -25.38 23.11
C ALA A 825 -9.57 -25.31 21.68
N GLY A 826 -9.27 -26.31 20.85
CA GLY A 826 -9.58 -26.26 19.42
C GLY A 826 -9.01 -25.00 18.74
N SER A 827 -9.87 -24.17 18.15
CA SER A 827 -9.53 -22.86 17.55
C SER A 827 -9.44 -21.70 18.55
N HIS A 828 -9.89 -21.88 19.80
CA HIS A 828 -9.86 -20.84 20.82
C HIS A 828 -8.50 -20.78 21.53
N ARG A 829 -7.94 -19.58 21.63
CA ARG A 829 -6.70 -19.28 22.37
C ARG A 829 -6.96 -18.16 23.37
N ARG A 830 -6.53 -18.34 24.61
CA ARG A 830 -6.54 -17.32 25.68
C ARG A 830 -5.12 -17.11 26.17
N ASP A 831 -4.56 -15.95 25.84
CA ASP A 831 -3.20 -15.55 26.18
C ASP A 831 -3.13 -14.87 27.54
N PHE A 832 -2.06 -15.16 28.28
CA PHE A 832 -1.75 -14.55 29.57
C PHE A 832 -0.35 -13.96 29.52
N TYR A 833 -0.25 -12.69 29.88
CA TYR A 833 1.00 -11.98 30.05
C TYR A 833 1.19 -11.71 31.53
N VAL A 834 2.18 -12.36 32.14
CA VAL A 834 2.44 -12.25 33.58
C VAL A 834 3.76 -11.55 33.83
N TYR A 835 3.72 -10.54 34.70
CA TYR A 835 4.87 -9.73 35.05
C TYR A 835 5.38 -10.10 36.46
N GLN A 836 6.69 -10.29 36.60
CA GLN A 836 7.35 -10.44 37.90
C GLN A 836 8.40 -9.32 38.09
N PRO A 837 8.17 -8.36 39.00
CA PRO A 837 9.15 -7.33 39.34
C PRO A 837 10.30 -7.89 40.21
N TYR A 838 11.49 -7.28 40.12
CA TYR A 838 12.65 -7.61 40.97
C TYR A 838 12.65 -6.76 42.26
N GLU A 839 12.52 -7.38 43.44
CA GLU A 839 12.49 -6.66 44.74
C GLU A 839 13.88 -6.29 45.31
N GLN A 840 14.81 -5.74 44.51
CA GLN A 840 16.00 -5.08 45.09
C GLN A 840 16.16 -3.65 44.57
N VAL A 841 16.10 -2.68 45.49
CA VAL A 841 16.52 -1.30 45.23
C VAL A 841 18.04 -1.29 45.02
N ILE A 842 18.49 -1.05 43.79
CA ILE A 842 19.92 -0.91 43.50
C ILE A 842 20.24 0.58 43.42
N LEU A 843 21.00 1.08 44.39
CA LEU A 843 21.58 2.44 44.35
C LEU A 843 22.91 2.38 43.60
N LYS A 844 22.99 2.97 42.39
CA LYS A 844 24.26 3.13 41.67
C LYS A 844 24.61 4.62 41.53
N PRO A 845 25.84 5.04 41.88
CA PRO A 845 26.30 6.39 41.55
C PRO A 845 26.58 6.49 40.04
N VAL A 846 26.00 7.50 39.38
CA VAL A 846 26.27 7.78 37.96
C VAL A 846 26.80 9.21 37.85
N TRP A 847 27.96 9.35 37.22
CA TRP A 847 28.64 10.63 37.08
C TRP A 847 28.33 11.25 35.72
N TRP A 848 27.85 12.50 35.74
CA TRP A 848 27.54 13.26 34.54
C TRP A 848 28.51 14.45 34.42
N ASN A 849 28.98 14.70 33.20
CA ASN A 849 29.78 15.89 32.90
C ASN A 849 28.87 17.14 32.73
N GLN A 850 29.46 18.34 32.61
CA GLN A 850 28.69 19.59 32.45
C GLN A 850 27.92 19.71 31.11
N LEU A 851 28.14 18.79 30.17
CA LEU A 851 27.47 18.73 28.87
C LEU A 851 26.27 17.77 28.85
N GLY A 852 25.99 17.07 29.96
CA GLY A 852 24.86 16.15 30.05
C GLY A 852 25.15 14.76 29.48
N GLU A 853 26.40 14.31 29.48
CA GLU A 853 26.78 12.97 29.00
C GLU A 853 27.15 12.04 30.16
N ARG A 854 26.73 10.76 30.08
CA ARG A 854 26.98 9.71 31.08
C ARG A 854 28.42 9.21 30.98
N TYR A 855 29.18 9.25 32.08
CA TYR A 855 30.61 8.89 32.08
C TYR A 855 30.84 7.45 32.60
N LEU A 856 31.63 6.64 31.88
CA LEU A 856 31.92 5.21 32.20
C LEU A 856 33.44 4.87 32.15
N GLY A 857 34.37 5.80 32.38
CA GLY A 857 35.82 5.50 32.32
C GLY A 857 36.73 6.52 33.04
N GLU A 858 38.01 6.18 33.24
CA GLU A 858 38.95 6.84 34.17
C GLU A 858 39.50 8.22 33.76
N TYR A 859 39.51 9.13 34.74
CA TYR A 859 40.22 10.42 34.93
C TYR A 859 40.43 11.38 33.72
N SER A 860 39.69 12.50 33.74
CA SER A 860 40.21 13.81 33.32
C SER A 860 39.53 14.97 34.09
N ALA A 861 40.28 16.07 34.25
CA ALA A 861 40.08 17.14 35.24
C ALA A 861 38.87 18.08 34.98
N ILE A 862 37.64 17.60 35.19
CA ILE A 862 36.43 18.44 35.10
C ILE A 862 35.53 18.20 36.32
N LYS A 863 34.95 19.26 36.88
CA LYS A 863 34.01 19.17 38.02
C LYS A 863 32.75 18.37 37.62
N TYR A 864 32.56 17.20 38.21
CA TYR A 864 31.40 16.33 38.00
C TYR A 864 30.24 16.68 38.95
N ARG A 865 29.01 16.38 38.52
CA ARG A 865 27.82 16.30 39.39
C ARG A 865 27.57 14.83 39.69
N LEU A 866 27.54 14.44 40.96
CA LEU A 866 27.07 13.10 41.36
C LEU A 866 25.54 13.10 41.30
N ILE A 867 24.98 12.25 40.43
CA ILE A 867 23.55 11.95 40.43
C ILE A 867 23.42 10.50 40.88
N ILE A 868 22.66 10.29 41.96
CA ILE A 868 22.34 8.95 42.45
C ILE A 868 21.07 8.53 41.73
N GLU A 869 21.19 7.53 40.87
CA GLU A 869 20.09 7.01 40.09
C GLU A 869 19.43 5.89 40.91
N ILE A 870 18.19 6.13 41.35
CA ILE A 870 17.36 5.10 41.99
C ILE A 870 16.58 4.43 40.88
N THR A 871 16.85 3.15 40.64
CA THR A 871 16.12 2.36 39.63
C THR A 871 15.37 1.23 40.33
N GLY A 872 14.13 0.96 39.90
CA GLY A 872 13.33 -0.18 40.38
C GLY A 872 12.06 0.14 41.17
N ARG A 873 11.70 1.41 41.41
CA ARG A 873 10.34 1.82 41.83
C ARG A 873 9.98 3.16 41.20
N THR A 874 8.75 3.29 40.71
CA THR A 874 8.22 4.53 40.12
C THR A 874 7.72 5.52 41.18
N GLU A 875 7.32 5.08 42.38
CA GLU A 875 6.88 5.95 43.49
C GLU A 875 7.24 5.39 44.88
N PHE A 876 7.46 6.27 45.86
CA PHE A 876 7.55 5.93 47.29
C PHE A 876 6.23 6.28 47.97
N ASN A 877 5.52 5.30 48.51
CA ASN A 877 4.14 5.48 48.96
C ASN A 877 4.04 6.02 50.40
N THR A 878 5.13 5.98 51.17
CA THR A 878 5.16 6.45 52.56
C THR A 878 6.43 7.22 52.89
N THR A 879 6.32 8.16 53.83
CA THR A 879 7.46 8.94 54.33
C THR A 879 8.50 8.05 55.03
N GLU A 880 8.10 6.93 55.63
CA GLU A 880 9.01 5.98 56.28
C GLU A 880 9.89 5.22 55.29
N GLU A 881 9.37 4.85 54.11
CA GLU A 881 10.16 4.23 53.04
C GLU A 881 11.20 5.19 52.46
N ILE A 882 10.84 6.48 52.31
CA ILE A 882 11.78 7.54 51.89
C ILE A 882 12.90 7.70 52.92
N ILE A 883 12.55 7.70 54.21
CA ILE A 883 13.52 7.82 55.31
C ILE A 883 14.48 6.63 55.33
N GLU A 884 14.02 5.42 55.06
CA GLU A 884 14.88 4.23 55.08
C GLU A 884 15.80 4.14 53.85
N ALA A 885 15.31 4.53 52.67
CA ALA A 885 16.15 4.69 51.48
C ALA A 885 17.23 5.76 51.69
N ALA A 886 16.86 6.89 52.30
CA ALA A 886 17.80 7.96 52.67
C ALA A 886 18.87 7.50 53.68
N LYS A 887 18.50 6.69 54.69
CA LYS A 887 19.48 6.10 55.63
C LYS A 887 20.43 5.13 54.93
N THR A 888 19.92 4.29 54.05
CA THR A 888 20.73 3.33 53.27
C THR A 888 21.74 4.06 52.40
N LEU A 889 21.31 5.12 51.74
CA LEU A 889 22.19 5.99 50.95
C LEU A 889 23.24 6.69 51.81
N LYS A 890 22.85 7.21 52.97
CA LYS A 890 23.77 7.83 53.93
C LYS A 890 24.85 6.85 54.43
N ASN A 891 24.47 5.60 54.71
CA ASN A 891 25.41 4.57 55.14
C ASN A 891 26.38 4.18 54.01
N TYR A 892 25.88 4.03 52.79
CA TYR A 892 26.72 3.75 51.61
C TYR A 892 27.76 4.85 51.37
N LEU A 893 27.37 6.13 51.48
CA LEU A 893 28.29 7.27 51.35
C LEU A 893 29.29 7.37 52.51
N ALA A 894 28.93 6.88 53.70
CA ALA A 894 29.84 6.79 54.85
C ALA A 894 30.88 5.67 54.69
N GLU A 895 30.51 4.56 54.05
CA GLU A 895 31.40 3.43 53.75
C GLU A 895 32.26 3.66 52.49
N ASN A 896 31.84 4.55 51.59
CA ASN A 896 32.54 4.88 50.33
C ASN A 896 32.87 6.39 50.22
N PRO A 897 33.80 6.91 51.04
CA PRO A 897 34.17 8.33 51.04
C PRO A 897 34.83 8.75 49.73
N VAL A 898 34.37 9.87 49.15
CA VAL A 898 34.94 10.45 47.92
C VAL A 898 35.92 11.56 48.29
N TYR A 899 37.13 11.50 47.75
CA TYR A 899 38.17 12.50 47.96
C TYR A 899 38.41 13.30 46.68
N ASP A 900 38.75 14.57 46.81
CA ASP A 900 39.16 15.38 45.68
C ASP A 900 40.59 15.03 45.20
N GLU A 901 41.02 15.68 44.13
CA GLU A 901 42.34 15.48 43.53
C GLU A 901 43.52 15.81 44.47
N ASN A 902 43.26 16.50 45.58
CA ASN A 902 44.24 16.82 46.61
C ASN A 902 44.14 15.87 47.83
N GLY A 903 43.31 14.83 47.74
CA GLY A 903 43.10 13.85 48.81
C GLY A 903 42.22 14.37 49.95
N GLN A 904 41.47 15.45 49.75
CA GLN A 904 40.59 16.02 50.76
C GLN A 904 39.17 15.46 50.61
N LEU A 905 38.55 15.05 51.73
CA LEU A 905 37.22 14.44 51.72
C LEU A 905 36.19 15.45 51.17
N ILE A 906 35.49 15.08 50.11
CA ILE A 906 34.40 15.88 49.53
C ILE A 906 33.14 15.63 50.38
N THR A 907 32.77 16.61 51.21
CA THR A 907 31.51 16.58 51.95
C THR A 907 30.37 16.95 51.01
N VAL A 908 29.50 16.00 50.69
CA VAL A 908 28.24 16.27 49.96
C VAL A 908 27.21 16.74 51.00
N PRO A 909 26.77 18.02 51.00
CA PRO A 909 25.75 18.47 51.93
C PRO A 909 24.41 17.81 51.58
N TYR A 910 23.86 17.05 52.54
CA TYR A 910 22.51 16.50 52.46
C TYR A 910 21.53 17.55 52.98
N ALA A 911 20.77 18.20 52.08
CA ALA A 911 19.57 18.94 52.47
C ALA A 911 18.40 17.93 52.42
N GLY A 912 17.72 17.79 53.56
CA GLY A 912 16.71 16.75 53.81
C GLY A 912 15.57 16.70 52.81
#